data_AF-A0A520TNP4-F1
#
_entry.id   AF-A0A520TNP4-F1
#
_cell.length_a   1.000
_cell.length_b   1.000
_cell.length_c   1.000
_cell.angle_alpha   90.00
_cell.angle_beta   90.00
_cell.angle_gamma   90.00
#
_symmetry.space_group_name_H-M   'P 1'
#
loop_
_entity.id
_entity.type
_entity.pdbx_description
1 polymer ?
#
loop_
_entity_poly.entity_id
_entity_poly.type
_entity_poly.pdbx_seq_one_letter_code
_entity_poly.pdbx_strand_id
1 'polypeptide(L)'
;MKGYLNIALKGLLILLFPFLILFIGLFFDFFGKHQDTGVIQESRAPFHNANIEDSDKKRILFGDLHVHTTYSLDAFLGNLPILEGEGAHPVADACNFARFCANLDFFSVTDHAEFLTRREWEETIESLQDCSVISNQEDEEEIIPILGWEWTQSSLRTQDHYGHKNVILKSISNNLPARPIGAPDHTFFQGIVDAPIYALYGALLYDYKNMQSYFDYRQRQLIIRNQEYCDDETHVKDLPLDCLERAEKPSDLYRKLDEWEVEALVIPHGTAWGNTSPPLASWKNQLNSKEHNAKYQNLIEIFSGHGNSEEYRSWEEFKILEEEKVCPSPNENYLPDCFQAGEIIKERCRVAAGSEETCNSRASDARDNFTKANPFGLLTIPNHTPGEWLDSGQCRDCYLPAFEYRPKSSIQYALALRNFEDKESKAYRFGFIGSSDNHSARPGTGFKEIDRTKNTDSKYKSSNSLQGLGQSELNYAIPNSIEINLEQMVNRTRPSQPERVSSFLYTGGLIATHVTQKNRDSLWNSLQAREVYATSGERILLWFDLVNHPSEEIKPMGSEFFMTKNPKFQVRALGSQKQRPGCSFNDELDLNSLNELCNGECFNPIDERNNISRIEVIRIRPQTYPDEPIETLIQDPWKVLECEPSQEGCLVEFEDQNFNDANREIIYYVRAIQEPSVSIAAANLACEVDQSGKCIKVNLCGDVNGQGEGDCLAESEERAWSSPIFIKYSGN
;
A
#
# COMPACT_ATOMS: atom_id res chain seq x y z
N MET A 1 -41.64 24.48 45.86
CA MET A 1 -40.84 24.57 44.62
C MET A 1 -39.33 24.65 44.86
N LYS A 2 -38.78 25.59 45.66
CA LYS A 2 -37.31 25.71 45.87
C LYS A 2 -36.61 24.45 46.44
N GLY A 3 -37.26 23.70 47.35
CA GLY A 3 -36.70 22.46 47.90
C GLY A 3 -36.60 21.31 46.90
N TYR A 4 -37.64 21.11 46.07
CA TYR A 4 -37.63 20.11 45.01
C TYR A 4 -36.63 20.44 43.90
N LEU A 5 -36.46 21.72 43.56
CA LEU A 5 -35.46 22.17 42.61
C LEU A 5 -34.03 21.90 43.10
N ASN A 6 -33.75 22.13 44.39
CA ASN A 6 -32.43 21.82 44.98
C ASN A 6 -32.15 20.31 45.04
N ILE A 7 -33.15 19.48 45.32
CA ILE A 7 -33.00 18.02 45.32
C ILE A 7 -32.80 17.52 43.88
N ALA A 8 -33.58 18.03 42.92
CA ALA A 8 -33.42 17.71 41.51
C ALA A 8 -32.04 18.14 40.98
N LEU A 9 -31.56 19.32 41.35
CA LEU A 9 -30.23 19.80 40.98
C LEU A 9 -29.12 18.94 41.57
N LYS A 10 -29.24 18.54 42.85
CA LYS A 10 -28.29 17.60 43.48
C LYS A 10 -28.31 16.23 42.81
N GLY A 11 -29.49 15.72 42.45
CA GLY A 11 -29.63 14.47 41.72
C GLY A 11 -29.00 14.54 40.33
N LEU A 12 -29.21 15.64 39.60
CA LEU A 12 -28.60 15.89 38.30
C LEU A 12 -27.06 15.98 38.41
N LEU A 13 -26.54 16.67 39.42
CA LEU A 13 -25.10 16.77 39.65
C LEU A 13 -24.47 15.40 39.95
N ILE A 14 -25.13 14.57 40.76
CA ILE A 14 -24.66 13.20 41.04
C ILE A 14 -24.68 12.34 39.76
N LEU A 15 -25.70 12.49 38.91
CA LEU A 15 -25.80 11.77 37.64
C LEU A 15 -24.75 12.21 36.62
N LEU A 16 -24.40 13.50 36.57
CA LEU A 16 -23.40 14.05 35.65
C LEU A 16 -21.96 13.89 36.14
N PHE A 17 -21.77 13.57 37.41
CA PHE A 17 -20.45 13.49 38.02
C PHE A 17 -19.52 12.44 37.37
N PRO A 18 -19.97 11.21 37.04
CA PRO A 18 -19.12 10.23 36.34
C PRO A 18 -18.66 10.72 34.97
N PHE A 19 -19.54 11.36 34.21
CA PHE A 19 -19.23 11.96 32.91
C PHE A 19 -18.16 13.05 33.05
N LEU A 20 -18.32 13.94 34.04
CA LEU A 20 -17.31 14.96 34.33
C LEU A 20 -15.96 14.34 34.72
N ILE A 21 -15.94 13.27 35.53
CA ILE A 21 -14.70 12.56 35.89
C ILE A 21 -14.04 11.98 34.64
N LEU A 22 -14.79 11.31 33.76
CA LEU A 22 -14.25 10.75 32.52
C LEU A 22 -13.68 11.83 31.62
N PHE A 23 -14.37 12.97 31.49
CA PHE A 23 -13.87 14.10 30.73
C PHE A 23 -12.57 14.67 31.32
N ILE A 24 -12.52 14.87 32.64
CA ILE A 24 -11.32 15.33 33.35
C ILE A 24 -10.18 14.31 33.19
N GLY A 25 -10.46 13.02 33.33
CA GLY A 25 -9.51 11.94 33.15
C GLY A 25 -8.92 11.89 31.75
N LEU A 26 -9.74 12.11 30.72
CA LEU A 26 -9.28 12.22 29.34
C LEU A 26 -8.50 13.52 29.07
N PHE A 27 -8.93 14.62 29.68
CA PHE A 27 -8.30 15.93 29.50
C PHE A 27 -6.89 15.99 30.09
N PHE A 28 -6.71 15.45 31.29
CA PHE A 28 -5.43 15.42 32.00
C PHE A 28 -4.67 14.10 31.86
N ASP A 29 -5.14 13.18 31.01
CA ASP A 29 -4.54 11.87 30.78
C ASP A 29 -4.24 11.07 32.07
N PHE A 30 -5.28 10.86 32.89
CA PHE A 30 -5.14 10.10 34.14
C PHE A 30 -5.14 8.59 33.95
N PHE A 31 -5.65 8.12 32.82
CA PHE A 31 -5.96 6.70 32.61
C PHE A 31 -5.30 6.11 31.37
N GLY A 32 -4.70 6.93 30.49
CA GLY A 32 -4.00 6.43 29.31
C GLY A 32 -2.73 5.70 29.68
N LYS A 33 -2.41 4.69 28.88
CA LYS A 33 -1.24 3.83 29.04
C LYS A 33 -0.49 3.73 27.72
N HIS A 34 0.83 3.66 27.86
CA HIS A 34 1.70 3.40 26.73
C HIS A 34 1.44 1.97 26.31
N GLN A 35 1.34 1.74 25.00
CA GLN A 35 1.11 0.40 24.48
C GLN A 35 2.26 -0.51 24.91
N ASP A 36 1.92 -1.72 25.36
CA ASP A 36 2.95 -2.73 25.62
C ASP A 36 3.56 -3.23 24.31
N THR A 37 4.73 -3.85 24.39
CA THR A 37 5.43 -4.42 23.24
C THR A 37 4.85 -5.77 22.81
N GLY A 38 3.81 -6.26 23.49
CA GLY A 38 3.33 -7.62 23.39
C GLY A 38 4.33 -8.63 23.97
N VAL A 39 4.02 -9.91 23.76
CA VAL A 39 4.87 -11.04 24.18
C VAL A 39 5.14 -11.91 22.97
N ILE A 40 6.41 -12.17 22.70
CA ILE A 40 6.82 -13.13 21.68
C ILE A 40 6.58 -14.54 22.23
N GLN A 41 5.81 -15.33 21.50
CA GLN A 41 5.45 -16.67 21.94
C GLN A 41 6.68 -17.58 21.89
N GLU A 42 7.05 -18.17 23.02
CA GLU A 42 8.18 -19.11 23.13
C GLU A 42 7.84 -20.50 22.57
N SER A 43 6.58 -20.78 22.26
CA SER A 43 6.19 -22.05 21.64
C SER A 43 6.83 -22.22 20.26
N ARG A 44 7.01 -23.47 19.85
CA ARG A 44 7.54 -23.83 18.54
C ARG A 44 6.52 -23.54 17.44
N ALA A 45 6.92 -22.77 16.43
CA ALA A 45 6.17 -22.67 15.18
C ALA A 45 6.55 -23.84 14.25
N PRO A 46 5.57 -24.51 13.62
CA PRO A 46 5.90 -25.49 12.58
C PRO A 46 6.44 -24.76 11.37
N PHE A 47 7.12 -25.48 10.49
CA PHE A 47 7.55 -24.92 9.22
C PHE A 47 7.00 -25.72 8.04
N HIS A 48 6.27 -25.05 7.15
CA HIS A 48 5.78 -25.65 5.93
C HIS A 48 6.84 -25.55 4.85
N ASN A 49 7.57 -26.67 4.66
CA ASN A 49 8.69 -26.76 3.76
C ASN A 49 8.27 -26.54 2.29
N ALA A 50 8.73 -25.44 1.69
CA ALA A 50 8.56 -25.14 0.27
C ALA A 50 9.83 -25.42 -0.56
N ASN A 51 10.83 -26.13 0.00
CA ASN A 51 12.14 -26.31 -0.63
C ASN A 51 12.05 -27.18 -1.90
N ILE A 52 11.78 -26.54 -3.03
CA ILE A 52 12.19 -27.01 -4.35
C ILE A 52 13.57 -26.42 -4.59
N GLU A 53 14.61 -27.17 -4.24
CA GLU A 53 15.97 -26.81 -4.66
C GLU A 53 16.03 -26.85 -6.18
N ASP A 54 16.36 -25.71 -6.79
CA ASP A 54 16.62 -25.69 -8.22
C ASP A 54 17.94 -26.40 -8.56
N SER A 55 18.08 -26.82 -9.81
CA SER A 55 19.33 -27.34 -10.38
C SER A 55 20.56 -26.46 -10.13
N ASP A 56 20.35 -25.16 -9.88
CA ASP A 56 21.36 -24.15 -9.54
C ASP A 56 21.65 -23.97 -8.03
N LYS A 57 21.11 -24.82 -7.15
CA LYS A 57 21.33 -24.84 -5.68
C LYS A 57 20.84 -23.61 -4.90
N LYS A 58 19.92 -22.81 -5.47
CA LYS A 58 19.23 -21.72 -4.74
C LYS A 58 17.86 -22.19 -4.26
N ARG A 59 17.41 -21.64 -3.12
CA ARG A 59 16.06 -21.79 -2.57
C ARG A 59 15.31 -20.46 -2.66
N ILE A 60 13.98 -20.54 -2.73
CA ILE A 60 13.11 -19.37 -2.68
C ILE A 60 12.65 -19.17 -1.23
N LEU A 61 12.79 -17.95 -0.71
CA LEU A 61 12.20 -17.54 0.56
C LEU A 61 11.04 -16.58 0.31
N PHE A 62 10.01 -16.63 1.15
CA PHE A 62 8.88 -15.70 1.14
C PHE A 62 8.89 -14.82 2.39
N GLY A 63 8.61 -13.53 2.21
CA GLY A 63 8.54 -12.59 3.31
C GLY A 63 7.67 -11.38 3.01
N ASP A 64 7.69 -10.44 3.96
CA ASP A 64 6.95 -9.20 3.88
C ASP A 64 7.77 -8.04 4.46
N LEU A 65 8.05 -7.02 3.66
CA LEU A 65 8.89 -5.89 4.06
C LEU A 65 8.08 -4.63 4.43
N HIS A 66 6.76 -4.72 4.52
CA HIS A 66 5.91 -3.56 4.76
C HIS A 66 4.75 -3.90 5.70
N VAL A 67 4.91 -3.55 6.99
CA VAL A 67 3.93 -3.86 8.04
C VAL A 67 3.91 -2.77 9.09
N HIS A 68 2.71 -2.34 9.45
CA HIS A 68 2.48 -1.35 10.50
C HIS A 68 1.91 -1.99 11.76
N THR A 69 2.44 -1.56 12.89
CA THR A 69 1.91 -1.85 14.23
C THR A 69 1.09 -0.66 14.70
N THR A 70 0.47 -0.74 15.88
CA THR A 70 -0.23 0.43 16.42
C THR A 70 0.68 1.54 16.98
N TYR A 71 2.00 1.41 16.82
CA TYR A 71 2.89 2.57 16.90
C TYR A 71 2.68 3.52 15.71
N SER A 72 2.26 3.04 14.55
CA SER A 72 1.73 3.89 13.48
C SER A 72 0.40 4.54 13.91
N LEU A 73 0.28 5.86 13.74
CA LEU A 73 -0.83 6.63 14.31
C LEU A 73 -2.17 6.35 13.61
N ASP A 74 -2.15 6.18 12.30
CA ASP A 74 -3.30 5.77 11.49
C ASP A 74 -3.65 4.31 11.69
N ALA A 75 -2.67 3.41 11.91
CA ALA A 75 -2.94 2.04 12.34
C ALA A 75 -3.66 2.01 13.68
N PHE A 76 -3.23 2.81 14.66
CA PHE A 76 -3.94 2.90 15.94
C PHE A 76 -5.35 3.46 15.75
N LEU A 77 -5.51 4.54 14.97
CA LEU A 77 -6.83 5.09 14.67
C LEU A 77 -7.75 4.04 14.01
N GLY A 78 -7.27 3.37 12.96
CA GLY A 78 -8.00 2.36 12.19
C GLY A 78 -8.37 1.13 13.02
N ASN A 79 -7.59 0.80 14.05
CA ASN A 79 -7.90 -0.29 14.96
C ASN A 79 -8.70 0.11 16.21
N LEU A 80 -9.16 1.36 16.33
CA LEU A 80 -10.12 1.70 17.38
C LEU A 80 -11.42 0.89 17.18
N PRO A 81 -11.97 0.25 18.23
CA PRO A 81 -13.13 -0.64 18.07
C PRO A 81 -14.39 0.01 17.47
N ILE A 82 -14.58 1.32 17.69
CA ILE A 82 -15.65 2.11 17.07
C ILE A 82 -15.58 2.18 15.54
N LEU A 83 -14.41 1.92 14.97
CA LEU A 83 -14.14 1.84 13.53
C LEU A 83 -14.04 0.38 13.03
N GLU A 84 -14.61 -0.58 13.76
CA GLU A 84 -14.55 -2.03 13.45
C GLU A 84 -13.14 -2.64 13.60
N GLY A 85 -12.23 -1.94 14.29
CA GLY A 85 -10.90 -2.41 14.63
C GLY A 85 -10.85 -3.42 15.78
N GLU A 86 -9.75 -4.15 15.89
CA GLU A 86 -9.57 -5.18 16.93
C GLU A 86 -8.88 -4.67 18.21
N GLY A 87 -8.36 -3.44 18.19
CA GLY A 87 -7.61 -2.84 19.30
C GLY A 87 -6.12 -2.64 19.01
N ALA A 88 -5.31 -2.55 20.06
CA ALA A 88 -3.87 -2.37 19.88
C ALA A 88 -3.21 -3.63 19.31
N HIS A 89 -2.30 -3.44 18.36
CA HIS A 89 -1.48 -4.49 17.76
C HIS A 89 0.01 -4.18 18.05
N PRO A 90 0.58 -4.74 19.11
CA PRO A 90 1.97 -4.50 19.49
C PRO A 90 2.98 -5.12 18.51
N VAL A 91 4.25 -4.74 18.62
CA VAL A 91 5.33 -5.21 17.73
C VAL A 91 5.49 -6.73 17.76
N ALA A 92 5.36 -7.36 18.94
CA ALA A 92 5.47 -8.81 19.06
C ALA A 92 4.40 -9.57 18.23
N ASP A 93 3.24 -8.97 17.97
CA ASP A 93 2.21 -9.58 17.13
C ASP A 93 2.71 -9.83 15.71
N ALA A 94 3.54 -8.93 15.17
CA ALA A 94 4.13 -9.12 13.84
C ALA A 94 5.03 -10.37 13.80
N CYS A 95 5.89 -10.55 14.81
CA CYS A 95 6.72 -11.75 14.93
C CYS A 95 5.87 -13.02 15.05
N ASN A 96 4.89 -13.00 15.95
CA ASN A 96 4.03 -14.14 16.21
C ASN A 96 3.21 -14.49 14.96
N PHE A 97 2.59 -13.51 14.30
CA PHE A 97 1.81 -13.75 13.09
C PHE A 97 2.67 -14.28 11.95
N ALA A 98 3.88 -13.74 11.76
CA ALA A 98 4.81 -14.23 10.75
C ALA A 98 5.20 -15.71 10.98
N ARG A 99 5.45 -16.09 12.23
CA ARG A 99 5.86 -17.45 12.62
C ARG A 99 4.70 -18.45 12.54
N PHE A 100 3.56 -18.13 13.15
CA PHE A 100 2.45 -19.07 13.31
C PHE A 100 1.40 -18.97 12.21
N CYS A 101 0.95 -17.77 11.85
CA CYS A 101 -0.20 -17.63 10.95
C CYS A 101 0.23 -17.66 9.49
N ALA A 102 1.15 -16.76 9.11
CA ALA A 102 1.59 -16.64 7.72
C ALA A 102 2.71 -17.62 7.37
N ASN A 103 3.49 -18.11 8.35
CA ASN A 103 4.62 -19.03 8.19
C ASN A 103 5.72 -18.52 7.24
N LEU A 104 6.14 -17.26 7.40
CA LEU A 104 7.11 -16.56 6.54
C LEU A 104 8.55 -16.89 6.91
N ASP A 105 9.47 -16.69 5.95
CA ASP A 105 10.90 -16.84 6.16
C ASP A 105 11.54 -15.56 6.74
N PHE A 106 10.98 -14.39 6.43
CA PHE A 106 11.45 -13.09 6.91
C PHE A 106 10.32 -12.06 6.91
N PHE A 107 10.43 -11.04 7.75
CA PHE A 107 9.49 -9.92 7.76
C PHE A 107 10.16 -8.64 8.26
N SER A 108 9.56 -7.49 7.99
CA SER A 108 9.96 -6.20 8.56
C SER A 108 8.79 -5.55 9.28
N VAL A 109 9.08 -4.79 10.34
CA VAL A 109 8.17 -3.79 10.89
C VAL A 109 8.63 -2.43 10.37
N THR A 110 7.72 -1.68 9.78
CA THR A 110 8.02 -0.43 9.08
C THR A 110 7.03 0.67 9.47
N ASP A 111 6.86 0.88 10.78
CA ASP A 111 5.97 1.93 11.27
C ASP A 111 6.34 3.32 10.72
N HIS A 112 5.33 4.19 10.60
CA HIS A 112 5.49 5.59 10.19
C HIS A 112 6.46 6.33 11.10
N ALA A 113 7.60 6.76 10.56
CA ALA A 113 8.64 7.43 11.32
C ALA A 113 8.23 8.84 11.77
N GLU A 114 7.15 9.40 11.21
CA GLU A 114 6.78 10.79 11.42
C GLU A 114 6.50 11.11 12.88
N PHE A 115 5.93 10.16 13.61
CA PHE A 115 5.59 10.31 15.03
C PHE A 115 6.00 9.07 15.83
N LEU A 116 7.00 8.35 15.34
CA LEU A 116 7.62 7.24 16.06
C LEU A 116 8.62 7.82 17.06
N THR A 117 8.32 7.67 18.34
CA THR A 117 9.17 8.16 19.41
C THR A 117 10.42 7.30 19.54
N ARG A 118 11.47 7.84 20.16
CA ARG A 118 12.67 7.06 20.49
C ARG A 118 12.35 5.80 21.30
N ARG A 119 11.41 5.89 22.24
CA ARG A 119 11.02 4.76 23.08
C ARG A 119 10.42 3.65 22.21
N GLU A 120 9.45 3.99 21.36
CA GLU A 120 8.82 3.04 20.43
C GLU A 120 9.84 2.44 19.47
N TRP A 121 10.83 3.22 19.00
CA TRP A 121 11.94 2.72 18.18
C TRP A 121 12.82 1.71 18.91
N GLU A 122 13.22 2.00 20.16
CA GLU A 122 14.00 1.07 20.99
C GLU A 122 13.22 -0.21 21.30
N GLU A 123 11.93 -0.08 21.62
CA GLU A 123 10.98 -1.19 21.85
C GLU A 123 10.83 -2.09 20.60
N THR A 124 10.76 -1.49 19.39
CA THR A 124 10.75 -2.24 18.13
C THR A 124 12.05 -3.00 17.90
N ILE A 125 13.20 -2.37 18.15
CA ILE A 125 14.52 -3.02 18.03
C ILE A 125 14.61 -4.23 18.97
N GLU A 126 14.25 -4.05 20.24
CA GLU A 126 14.27 -5.11 21.25
C GLU A 126 13.36 -6.27 20.86
N SER A 127 12.12 -5.99 20.46
CA SER A 127 11.18 -7.03 20.03
C SER A 127 11.67 -7.82 18.81
N LEU A 128 12.28 -7.18 17.81
CA LEU A 128 12.82 -7.89 16.65
C LEU A 128 14.06 -8.73 16.99
N GLN A 129 14.89 -8.26 17.91
CA GLN A 129 16.04 -9.02 18.43
C GLN A 129 15.58 -10.26 19.19
N ASP A 130 14.61 -10.10 20.10
CA ASP A 130 14.03 -11.21 20.86
C ASP A 130 13.36 -12.23 19.93
N CYS A 131 12.65 -11.77 18.89
CA CYS A 131 12.06 -12.64 17.87
C CYS A 131 13.11 -13.52 17.18
N SER A 132 14.24 -12.91 16.79
CA SER A 132 15.36 -13.62 16.16
C SER A 132 15.97 -14.66 17.10
N VAL A 133 16.14 -14.33 18.38
CA VAL A 133 16.71 -15.24 19.38
C VAL A 133 15.78 -16.42 19.67
N ILE A 134 14.50 -16.15 19.91
CA ILE A 134 13.49 -17.18 20.22
C ILE A 134 13.31 -18.12 19.03
N SER A 135 13.13 -17.58 17.83
CA SER A 135 12.90 -18.40 16.63
C SER A 135 14.09 -19.32 16.34
N ASN A 136 15.33 -18.82 16.47
CA ASN A 136 16.52 -19.65 16.28
C ASN A 136 16.65 -20.80 17.30
N GLN A 137 16.07 -20.67 18.49
CA GLN A 137 16.15 -21.68 19.55
C GLN A 137 15.01 -22.70 19.47
N GLU A 138 13.79 -22.24 19.20
CA GLU A 138 12.57 -23.02 19.40
C GLU A 138 11.91 -23.49 18.10
N ASP A 139 12.11 -22.80 16.95
CA ASP A 139 11.42 -23.12 15.70
C ASP A 139 12.11 -24.22 14.86
N GLU A 140 11.35 -24.81 13.94
CA GLU A 140 11.90 -25.74 12.93
C GLU A 140 12.86 -25.07 11.95
N GLU A 141 12.53 -23.87 11.49
CA GLU A 141 13.43 -23.00 10.74
C GLU A 141 13.36 -21.58 11.30
N GLU A 142 14.53 -20.96 11.53
CA GLU A 142 14.65 -19.59 12.03
C GLU A 142 13.99 -18.57 11.09
N ILE A 143 13.16 -17.68 11.64
CA ILE A 143 12.67 -16.49 10.94
C ILE A 143 13.74 -15.40 10.94
N ILE A 144 13.80 -14.57 9.89
CA ILE A 144 14.74 -13.45 9.80
C ILE A 144 13.95 -12.13 9.97
N PRO A 145 13.86 -11.56 11.19
CA PRO A 145 13.28 -10.23 11.38
C PRO A 145 14.17 -9.16 10.76
N ILE A 146 13.58 -8.12 10.19
CA ILE A 146 14.28 -7.01 9.56
C ILE A 146 13.78 -5.72 10.19
N LEU A 147 14.72 -4.82 10.45
CA LEU A 147 14.44 -3.52 11.05
C LEU A 147 14.24 -2.49 9.94
N GLY A 148 13.19 -1.68 10.05
CA GLY A 148 12.90 -0.61 9.12
C GLY A 148 11.90 0.39 9.66
N TRP A 149 11.55 1.36 8.82
CA TRP A 149 10.48 2.34 9.07
C TRP A 149 9.94 2.85 7.75
N GLU A 150 8.74 3.42 7.75
CA GLU A 150 8.20 4.14 6.60
C GLU A 150 8.53 5.64 6.70
N TRP A 151 9.06 6.19 5.61
CA TRP A 151 9.17 7.63 5.36
C TRP A 151 7.98 8.07 4.50
N THR A 152 7.02 8.76 5.11
CA THR A 152 5.67 8.97 4.57
C THR A 152 5.50 10.40 4.07
N GLN A 153 6.04 10.66 2.87
CA GLN A 153 6.00 11.99 2.27
C GLN A 153 4.84 12.12 1.28
N SER A 154 4.06 13.18 1.44
CA SER A 154 3.08 13.58 0.43
C SER A 154 2.93 15.10 0.37
N SER A 155 2.43 15.58 -0.77
CA SER A 155 2.19 16.99 -1.05
C SER A 155 1.06 17.10 -2.06
N LEU A 156 0.18 18.08 -1.88
CA LEU A 156 -0.85 18.40 -2.88
C LEU A 156 -0.29 19.14 -4.10
N ARG A 157 0.94 19.68 -3.98
CA ARG A 157 1.69 20.26 -5.10
C ARG A 157 2.53 19.15 -5.72
N THR A 158 2.22 18.79 -6.96
CA THR A 158 2.83 17.64 -7.64
C THR A 158 4.35 17.74 -7.68
N GLN A 159 4.92 18.92 -7.91
CA GLN A 159 6.37 19.14 -7.96
C GLN A 159 7.12 18.83 -6.65
N ASP A 160 6.43 18.86 -5.52
CA ASP A 160 7.00 18.56 -4.19
C ASP A 160 6.48 17.23 -3.64
N HIS A 161 5.85 16.40 -4.46
CA HIS A 161 5.37 15.08 -4.07
C HIS A 161 6.39 14.02 -4.47
N TYR A 162 6.94 13.34 -3.45
CA TYR A 162 7.93 12.28 -3.62
C TYR A 162 7.36 10.90 -3.31
N GLY A 163 6.20 10.82 -2.66
CA GLY A 163 5.54 9.57 -2.28
C GLY A 163 6.27 8.85 -1.14
N HIS A 164 5.67 7.76 -0.69
CA HIS A 164 6.10 7.03 0.50
C HIS A 164 7.26 6.06 0.17
N LYS A 165 8.11 5.77 1.16
CA LYS A 165 9.27 4.89 1.02
C LYS A 165 9.54 4.12 2.30
N ASN A 166 9.69 2.81 2.21
CA ASN A 166 10.22 2.01 3.30
C ASN A 166 11.74 2.08 3.33
N VAL A 167 12.29 2.39 4.49
CA VAL A 167 13.72 2.27 4.76
C VAL A 167 13.97 0.95 5.45
N ILE A 168 14.74 0.08 4.81
CA ILE A 168 15.05 -1.27 5.30
C ILE A 168 16.52 -1.34 5.65
N LEU A 169 16.85 -1.74 6.88
CA LEU A 169 18.22 -1.87 7.36
C LEU A 169 18.70 -3.32 7.26
N LYS A 170 19.97 -3.49 6.85
CA LYS A 170 20.61 -4.81 6.88
C LYS A 170 20.74 -5.35 8.29
N SER A 171 21.21 -4.51 9.22
CA SER A 171 21.50 -4.92 10.60
C SER A 171 20.31 -4.67 11.51
N ILE A 172 20.18 -5.52 12.52
CA ILE A 172 19.23 -5.34 13.63
C ILE A 172 19.95 -5.16 14.98
N SER A 173 21.28 -5.08 15.00
CA SER A 173 22.06 -5.00 16.26
C SER A 173 23.31 -4.12 16.18
N ASN A 174 23.91 -3.95 15.00
CA ASN A 174 25.16 -3.22 14.82
C ASN A 174 24.93 -1.94 14.02
N ASN A 175 25.52 -0.85 14.50
CA ASN A 175 25.49 0.46 13.84
C ASN A 175 24.07 0.89 13.43
N LEU A 176 23.14 0.91 14.38
CA LEU A 176 21.75 1.31 14.13
C LEU A 176 21.60 2.83 14.28
N PRO A 177 20.71 3.48 13.50
CA PRO A 177 20.27 4.83 13.78
C PRO A 177 19.68 4.91 15.18
N ALA A 178 20.02 5.97 15.92
CA ALA A 178 19.45 6.21 17.24
C ALA A 178 17.95 6.56 17.17
N ARG A 179 17.49 7.01 15.99
CA ARG A 179 16.11 7.41 15.68
C ARG A 179 15.79 7.07 14.23
N PRO A 180 14.53 6.78 13.90
CA PRO A 180 14.08 6.72 12.51
C PRO A 180 14.03 8.15 11.90
N ILE A 181 14.00 8.23 10.58
CA ILE A 181 13.95 9.51 9.84
C ILE A 181 12.60 9.63 9.14
N GLY A 182 11.73 10.51 9.65
CA GLY A 182 10.40 10.74 9.08
C GLY A 182 10.37 11.83 8.00
N ALA A 183 9.30 11.86 7.20
CA ALA A 183 9.01 13.00 6.33
C ALA A 183 8.46 14.18 7.17
N PRO A 184 8.43 15.44 6.70
CA PRO A 184 7.84 16.54 7.45
C PRO A 184 6.33 16.34 7.65
N ASP A 185 5.77 17.04 8.64
CA ASP A 185 4.38 16.83 9.05
C ASP A 185 3.39 16.92 7.90
N HIS A 186 2.75 15.79 7.64
CA HIS A 186 1.65 15.69 6.72
C HIS A 186 0.37 16.20 7.40
N THR A 187 -0.36 17.10 6.73
CA THR A 187 -1.61 17.70 7.25
C THR A 187 -2.64 16.67 7.76
N PHE A 188 -2.62 15.44 7.23
CA PHE A 188 -3.45 14.34 7.71
C PHE A 188 -3.07 13.90 9.12
N PHE A 189 -1.82 13.48 9.35
CA PHE A 189 -1.41 13.04 10.68
C PHE A 189 -1.49 14.18 11.70
N GLN A 190 -1.19 15.41 11.29
CA GLN A 190 -1.41 16.58 12.15
C GLN A 190 -2.90 16.73 12.53
N GLY A 191 -3.82 16.54 11.58
CA GLY A 191 -5.26 16.54 11.86
C GLY A 191 -5.69 15.44 12.83
N ILE A 192 -5.05 14.27 12.78
CA ILE A 192 -5.25 13.18 13.74
C ILE A 192 -4.75 13.59 15.12
N VAL A 193 -3.54 14.13 15.22
CA VAL A 193 -2.94 14.59 16.48
C VAL A 193 -3.77 15.74 17.08
N ASP A 194 -4.28 16.65 16.26
CA ASP A 194 -5.04 17.85 16.66
C ASP A 194 -6.54 17.60 16.86
N ALA A 195 -7.01 16.36 16.66
CA ALA A 195 -8.40 16.01 16.81
C ALA A 195 -8.97 16.52 18.15
N PRO A 196 -10.14 17.16 18.12
CA PRO A 196 -10.66 17.84 19.31
C PRO A 196 -11.06 16.83 20.37
N ILE A 197 -10.72 17.12 21.63
CA ILE A 197 -10.98 16.20 22.76
C ILE A 197 -12.45 15.79 22.89
N TYR A 198 -13.41 16.64 22.50
CA TYR A 198 -14.83 16.29 22.57
C TYR A 198 -15.20 15.14 21.62
N ALA A 199 -14.50 14.97 20.49
CA ALA A 199 -14.74 13.87 19.57
C ALA A 199 -14.33 12.55 20.22
N LEU A 200 -13.14 12.52 20.82
CA LEU A 200 -12.64 11.36 21.56
C LEU A 200 -13.48 11.06 22.81
N TYR A 201 -13.91 12.09 23.53
CA TYR A 201 -14.82 11.94 24.66
C TYR A 201 -16.18 11.37 24.23
N GLY A 202 -16.72 11.84 23.10
CA GLY A 202 -17.94 11.31 22.50
C GLY A 202 -17.80 9.83 22.11
N ALA A 203 -16.69 9.47 21.46
CA ALA A 203 -16.36 8.09 21.11
C ALA A 203 -16.25 7.20 22.36
N LEU A 204 -15.55 7.66 23.39
CA LEU A 204 -15.42 6.96 24.67
C LEU A 204 -16.77 6.72 25.34
N LEU A 205 -17.69 7.69 25.32
CA LEU A 205 -19.03 7.50 25.89
C LEU A 205 -19.90 6.56 25.05
N TYR A 206 -19.77 6.62 23.73
CA TYR A 206 -20.49 5.75 22.81
C TYR A 206 -20.02 4.29 22.96
N ASP A 207 -18.70 4.08 23.02
CA ASP A 207 -18.06 2.78 23.15
C ASP A 207 -17.37 2.61 24.52
N TYR A 208 -18.14 2.80 25.59
CA TYR A 208 -17.62 2.77 26.96
C TYR A 208 -16.98 1.43 27.36
N LYS A 209 -17.29 0.33 26.66
CA LYS A 209 -16.69 -0.98 26.96
C LYS A 209 -15.20 -1.02 26.61
N ASN A 210 -14.80 -0.27 25.59
CA ASN A 210 -13.42 -0.15 25.13
C ASN A 210 -12.78 1.18 25.57
N MET A 211 -13.25 1.78 26.67
CA MET A 211 -12.80 3.10 27.14
C MET A 211 -11.27 3.24 27.24
N GLN A 212 -10.57 2.14 27.56
CA GLN A 212 -9.11 2.13 27.69
C GLN A 212 -8.42 2.45 26.36
N SER A 213 -8.88 1.91 25.23
CA SER A 213 -8.31 2.19 23.90
C SER A 213 -8.33 3.68 23.57
N TYR A 214 -9.38 4.40 23.98
CA TYR A 214 -9.48 5.85 23.79
C TYR A 214 -8.59 6.64 24.74
N PHE A 215 -8.39 6.17 25.96
CA PHE A 215 -7.43 6.78 26.89
C PHE A 215 -6.00 6.59 26.40
N ASP A 216 -5.64 5.40 25.93
CA ASP A 216 -4.30 5.08 25.40
C ASP A 216 -4.03 5.90 24.13
N TYR A 217 -5.01 5.99 23.24
CA TYR A 217 -4.95 6.84 22.07
C TYR A 217 -4.78 8.32 22.44
N ARG A 218 -5.50 8.80 23.46
CA ARG A 218 -5.34 10.17 23.96
C ARG A 218 -3.94 10.44 24.50
N GLN A 219 -3.40 9.51 25.27
CA GLN A 219 -2.04 9.62 25.79
C GLN A 219 -1.05 9.74 24.63
N ARG A 220 -1.16 8.87 23.63
CA ARG A 220 -0.28 8.92 22.45
C ARG A 220 -0.33 10.28 21.76
N GLN A 221 -1.53 10.84 21.54
CA GLN A 221 -1.68 12.20 20.99
C GLN A 221 -0.94 13.26 21.83
N LEU A 222 -0.98 13.16 23.16
CA LEU A 222 -0.29 14.10 24.06
C LEU A 222 1.23 13.94 24.04
N ILE A 223 1.73 12.71 23.93
CA ILE A 223 3.16 12.44 23.80
C ILE A 223 3.68 13.09 22.52
N ILE A 224 3.01 12.85 21.39
CA ILE A 224 3.40 13.40 20.07
C ILE A 224 3.42 14.93 20.10
N ARG A 225 2.39 15.57 20.67
CA ARG A 225 2.30 17.05 20.76
C ARG A 225 3.44 17.70 21.56
N ASN A 226 4.13 16.94 22.41
CA ASN A 226 5.23 17.44 23.23
C ASN A 226 6.61 17.08 22.65
N GLN A 227 6.68 16.43 21.49
CA GLN A 227 7.94 16.17 20.80
C GLN A 227 8.43 17.41 20.05
N GLU A 228 9.75 17.60 19.99
CA GLU A 228 10.39 18.67 19.23
C GLU A 228 11.10 18.09 18.00
N TYR A 229 11.19 18.88 16.93
CA TYR A 229 11.96 18.50 15.75
C TYR A 229 13.46 18.67 15.98
N CYS A 230 14.22 17.72 15.43
CA CYS A 230 15.67 17.84 15.38
C CYS A 230 16.10 19.02 14.49
N ASP A 231 17.25 19.62 14.81
CA ASP A 231 17.89 20.62 13.94
C ASP A 231 18.37 19.98 12.64
N ASP A 232 17.92 20.48 11.48
CA ASP A 232 18.12 19.78 10.21
C ASP A 232 19.57 19.85 9.67
N GLU A 233 20.29 20.89 10.09
CA GLU A 233 21.68 21.18 9.67
C GLU A 233 22.72 20.47 10.55
N THR A 234 22.30 19.93 11.70
CA THR A 234 23.18 19.21 12.62
C THR A 234 23.36 17.76 12.15
N HIS A 235 24.62 17.29 12.18
CA HIS A 235 24.97 15.93 11.82
C HIS A 235 24.21 14.91 12.68
N VAL A 236 23.71 13.82 12.08
CA VAL A 236 22.77 12.89 12.76
C VAL A 236 23.24 12.34 14.11
N LYS A 237 24.55 12.11 14.25
CA LYS A 237 25.18 11.59 15.48
C LYS A 237 25.31 12.62 16.61
N ASP A 238 25.16 13.91 16.31
CA ASP A 238 25.25 15.00 17.28
C ASP A 238 23.86 15.51 17.73
N LEU A 239 22.79 14.98 17.13
CA LEU A 239 21.41 15.33 17.46
C LEU A 239 20.95 14.78 18.83
N PRO A 240 20.08 15.50 19.57
CA PRO A 240 19.40 14.99 20.74
C PRO A 240 18.68 13.67 20.46
N LEU A 241 18.67 12.76 21.43
CA LEU A 241 18.08 11.44 21.23
C LEU A 241 16.54 11.47 21.22
N ASP A 242 15.94 12.47 21.83
CA ASP A 242 14.51 12.64 22.06
C ASP A 242 13.83 13.63 21.09
N CYS A 243 14.52 14.06 20.04
CA CYS A 243 13.91 14.84 18.96
C CYS A 243 13.44 13.95 17.81
N LEU A 244 12.48 14.44 17.01
CA LEU A 244 12.00 13.79 15.80
C LEU A 244 12.89 14.19 14.61
N GLU A 245 13.62 13.22 14.06
CA GLU A 245 14.51 13.43 12.92
C GLU A 245 13.72 13.44 11.62
N ARG A 246 13.95 14.45 10.78
CA ARG A 246 13.17 14.68 9.56
C ARG A 246 14.05 14.74 8.32
N ALA A 247 13.49 14.36 7.19
CA ALA A 247 14.02 14.58 5.84
C ALA A 247 12.89 15.04 4.93
N GLU A 248 12.97 16.26 4.39
CA GLU A 248 11.92 16.81 3.51
C GLU A 248 11.90 16.14 2.14
N LYS A 249 13.09 15.79 1.63
CA LYS A 249 13.27 15.21 0.31
C LYS A 249 14.04 13.89 0.36
N PRO A 250 13.93 13.06 -0.68
CA PRO A 250 14.75 11.86 -0.81
C PRO A 250 16.26 12.16 -0.66
N SER A 251 16.74 13.27 -1.23
CA SER A 251 18.14 13.70 -1.08
C SER A 251 18.57 13.91 0.37
N ASP A 252 17.71 14.50 1.22
CA ASP A 252 17.98 14.69 2.65
C ASP A 252 18.02 13.34 3.38
N LEU A 253 17.09 12.43 3.04
CA LEU A 253 17.05 11.09 3.59
C LEU A 253 18.33 10.32 3.26
N TYR A 254 18.77 10.33 2.00
CA TYR A 254 20.01 9.66 1.59
C TYR A 254 21.24 10.22 2.30
N ARG A 255 21.33 11.55 2.43
CA ARG A 255 22.41 12.21 3.17
C ARG A 255 22.46 11.71 4.63
N LYS A 256 21.32 11.71 5.33
CA LYS A 256 21.26 11.26 6.73
C LYS A 256 21.58 9.77 6.88
N LEU A 257 21.14 8.92 5.94
CA LEU A 257 21.53 7.51 5.91
C LEU A 257 23.05 7.32 5.69
N ASP A 258 23.68 8.16 4.86
CA ASP A 258 25.13 8.19 4.71
C ASP A 258 25.85 8.65 5.99
N GLU A 259 25.34 9.68 6.68
CA GLU A 259 25.88 10.18 7.95
C GLU A 259 25.77 9.15 9.10
N TRP A 260 24.71 8.34 9.10
CA TRP A 260 24.57 7.19 10.00
C TRP A 260 25.53 6.03 9.65
N GLU A 261 26.07 6.01 8.43
CA GLU A 261 26.93 4.95 7.90
C GLU A 261 26.24 3.58 7.87
N VAL A 262 24.93 3.55 7.59
CA VAL A 262 24.12 2.33 7.58
C VAL A 262 24.01 1.69 6.19
N GLU A 263 24.00 0.36 6.15
CA GLU A 263 23.56 -0.38 4.98
C GLU A 263 22.03 -0.39 4.95
N ALA A 264 21.45 0.37 4.03
CA ALA A 264 20.01 0.54 3.91
C ALA A 264 19.53 0.40 2.46
N LEU A 265 18.28 0.01 2.30
CA LEU A 265 17.48 0.11 1.09
C LEU A 265 16.36 1.14 1.33
N VAL A 266 15.99 1.87 0.28
CA VAL A 266 14.87 2.82 0.31
C VAL A 266 13.92 2.42 -0.82
N ILE A 267 12.80 1.82 -0.45
CA ILE A 267 11.88 1.12 -1.34
C ILE A 267 10.60 1.95 -1.48
N PRO A 268 10.37 2.61 -2.63
CA PRO A 268 9.12 3.32 -2.87
C PRO A 268 7.94 2.36 -2.97
N HIS A 269 6.78 2.83 -2.53
CA HIS A 269 5.54 2.05 -2.53
C HIS A 269 4.30 2.96 -2.65
N GLY A 270 3.12 2.35 -2.86
CA GLY A 270 1.84 3.07 -2.95
C GLY A 270 1.81 4.17 -4.03
N THR A 271 2.69 4.13 -5.02
CA THR A 271 2.98 5.31 -5.86
C THR A 271 1.85 5.65 -6.81
N ALA A 272 1.02 4.68 -7.18
CA ALA A 272 -0.17 4.92 -8.00
C ALA A 272 -1.45 5.14 -7.16
N TRP A 273 -1.39 5.05 -5.83
CA TRP A 273 -2.56 5.14 -4.97
C TRP A 273 -3.05 6.57 -4.83
N GLY A 274 -4.25 6.83 -5.35
CA GLY A 274 -4.78 8.18 -5.47
C GLY A 274 -5.15 8.87 -4.16
N ASN A 275 -5.26 8.10 -3.07
CA ASN A 275 -5.54 8.64 -1.74
C ASN A 275 -4.34 9.45 -1.19
N THR A 276 -3.12 9.03 -1.51
CA THR A 276 -1.87 9.69 -1.08
C THR A 276 -1.19 10.46 -2.21
N SER A 277 -1.40 10.03 -3.46
CA SER A 277 -0.83 10.64 -4.66
C SER A 277 -1.81 11.65 -5.29
N PRO A 278 -1.45 12.95 -5.38
CA PRO A 278 -2.33 13.95 -5.98
C PRO A 278 -2.51 13.69 -7.50
N PRO A 279 -3.60 14.17 -8.12
CA PRO A 279 -3.76 14.09 -9.57
C PRO A 279 -2.57 14.73 -10.28
N LEU A 280 -2.10 14.10 -11.38
CA LEU A 280 -0.89 14.49 -12.12
C LEU A 280 0.45 14.24 -11.38
N ALA A 281 0.44 13.51 -10.26
CA ALA A 281 1.68 12.98 -9.67
C ALA A 281 2.47 12.18 -10.71
N SER A 282 3.80 12.30 -10.69
CA SER A 282 4.66 11.66 -11.68
C SER A 282 6.05 11.32 -11.15
N TRP A 283 6.56 10.17 -11.59
CA TRP A 283 7.96 9.77 -11.41
C TRP A 283 8.99 10.75 -11.97
N LYS A 284 8.58 11.66 -12.87
CA LYS A 284 9.45 12.69 -13.46
C LYS A 284 10.05 13.62 -12.39
N ASN A 285 9.32 13.91 -11.32
CA ASN A 285 9.74 14.90 -10.31
C ASN A 285 10.95 14.42 -9.50
N GLN A 286 11.16 13.12 -9.40
CA GLN A 286 12.26 12.50 -8.66
C GLN A 286 13.32 11.84 -9.55
N LEU A 287 13.12 11.79 -10.88
CA LEU A 287 14.12 11.23 -11.80
C LEU A 287 15.22 12.28 -12.09
N ASN A 288 16.10 12.51 -11.12
CA ASN A 288 17.27 13.37 -11.25
C ASN A 288 18.38 12.94 -10.28
N SER A 289 19.60 13.45 -10.47
CA SER A 289 20.79 13.08 -9.68
C SER A 289 20.74 13.43 -8.20
N LYS A 290 19.79 14.29 -7.77
CA LYS A 290 19.60 14.64 -6.36
C LYS A 290 18.63 13.70 -5.69
N GLU A 291 17.43 13.56 -6.25
CA GLU A 291 16.32 12.85 -5.60
C GLU A 291 16.27 11.35 -5.90
N HIS A 292 17.02 10.86 -6.90
CA HIS A 292 17.19 9.44 -7.16
C HIS A 292 18.63 8.99 -6.90
N ASN A 293 18.78 8.01 -5.99
CA ASN A 293 20.06 7.37 -5.71
C ASN A 293 19.95 5.84 -5.84
N ALA A 294 20.56 5.29 -6.90
CA ALA A 294 20.56 3.86 -7.18
C ALA A 294 21.27 2.98 -6.12
N LYS A 295 22.04 3.58 -5.19
CA LYS A 295 22.60 2.88 -4.02
C LYS A 295 21.49 2.40 -3.08
N TYR A 296 20.48 3.23 -2.88
CA TYR A 296 19.39 3.01 -1.92
C TYR A 296 18.12 2.53 -2.61
N GLN A 297 17.78 3.15 -3.73
CA GLN A 297 16.53 2.94 -4.44
C GLN A 297 16.74 2.05 -5.67
N ASN A 298 16.75 0.73 -5.43
CA ASN A 298 16.90 -0.31 -6.45
C ASN A 298 15.77 -1.37 -6.41
N LEU A 299 14.84 -1.27 -5.47
CA LEU A 299 13.62 -2.07 -5.39
C LEU A 299 12.40 -1.13 -5.40
N ILE A 300 11.25 -1.69 -5.76
CA ILE A 300 9.96 -1.00 -5.71
C ILE A 300 8.87 -2.01 -5.36
N GLU A 301 7.91 -1.56 -4.56
CA GLU A 301 6.71 -2.33 -4.29
C GLU A 301 5.73 -2.19 -5.46
N ILE A 302 5.46 -3.30 -6.15
CA ILE A 302 4.56 -3.33 -7.31
C ILE A 302 3.10 -3.56 -6.92
N PHE A 303 2.87 -4.23 -5.80
CA PHE A 303 1.55 -4.61 -5.31
C PHE A 303 1.54 -4.65 -3.78
N SER A 304 0.50 -4.06 -3.18
CA SER A 304 0.24 -4.16 -1.74
C SER A 304 -1.24 -4.26 -1.42
N GLY A 305 -1.58 -4.23 -0.12
CA GLY A 305 -2.95 -4.09 0.36
C GLY A 305 -3.67 -2.87 -0.22
N HIS A 306 -2.97 -1.85 -0.72
CA HIS A 306 -3.57 -0.67 -1.38
C HIS A 306 -3.67 -0.80 -2.90
N GLY A 307 -3.28 -1.96 -3.46
CA GLY A 307 -3.47 -2.33 -4.85
C GLY A 307 -2.24 -2.26 -5.73
N ASN A 308 -2.43 -2.65 -6.98
CA ASN A 308 -1.40 -2.70 -8.01
C ASN A 308 -0.93 -1.29 -8.42
N SER A 309 0.38 -1.15 -8.66
CA SER A 309 1.04 0.05 -9.21
C SER A 309 1.84 -0.23 -10.50
N GLU A 310 1.70 -1.42 -11.09
CA GLU A 310 2.42 -1.83 -12.31
C GLU A 310 2.08 -0.96 -13.55
N GLU A 311 0.80 -0.89 -13.87
CA GLU A 311 0.29 -0.69 -15.23
C GLU A 311 0.23 0.77 -15.68
N TYR A 312 0.91 1.10 -16.77
CA TYR A 312 0.71 2.41 -17.42
C TYR A 312 -0.53 2.40 -18.31
N ARG A 313 -1.29 3.50 -18.27
CA ARG A 313 -2.37 3.81 -19.21
C ARG A 313 -2.21 5.24 -19.71
N SER A 314 -2.60 5.49 -20.96
CA SER A 314 -2.40 6.79 -21.62
C SER A 314 -3.49 7.82 -21.34
N TRP A 315 -4.55 7.45 -20.63
CA TRP A 315 -5.56 8.40 -20.17
C TRP A 315 -4.97 9.32 -19.09
N GLU A 316 -5.56 10.50 -18.94
CA GLU A 316 -5.11 11.52 -18.00
C GLU A 316 -6.28 11.99 -17.15
N GLU A 317 -6.02 12.30 -15.88
CA GLU A 317 -7.00 12.85 -14.95
C GLU A 317 -7.40 14.28 -15.35
N PHE A 318 -6.41 15.05 -15.82
CA PHE A 318 -6.56 16.40 -16.37
C PHE A 318 -5.64 16.59 -17.56
N LYS A 319 -6.12 17.32 -18.57
CA LYS A 319 -5.26 17.82 -19.65
C LYS A 319 -4.67 19.16 -19.26
N ILE A 320 -3.44 19.43 -19.67
CA ILE A 320 -2.81 20.75 -19.51
C ILE A 320 -2.80 21.44 -20.87
N LEU A 321 -3.53 22.53 -21.02
CA LEU A 321 -3.59 23.37 -22.22
C LEU A 321 -3.25 24.81 -21.82
N GLU A 322 -2.22 25.40 -22.43
CA GLU A 322 -1.79 26.78 -22.13
C GLU A 322 -1.59 27.03 -20.61
N GLU A 323 -0.99 26.05 -19.90
CA GLU A 323 -0.78 26.04 -18.44
C GLU A 323 -2.06 25.92 -17.58
N GLU A 324 -3.24 25.81 -18.20
CA GLU A 324 -4.51 25.57 -17.51
C GLU A 324 -4.93 24.10 -17.54
N LYS A 325 -5.56 23.66 -16.45
CA LYS A 325 -6.14 22.31 -16.36
C LYS A 325 -7.49 22.29 -17.05
N VAL A 326 -7.71 21.28 -17.88
CA VAL A 326 -8.97 21.07 -18.60
C VAL A 326 -9.47 19.66 -18.34
N CYS A 327 -10.77 19.54 -18.10
CA CYS A 327 -11.43 18.25 -17.90
C CYS A 327 -11.41 17.42 -19.20
N PRO A 328 -10.82 16.22 -19.21
CA PRO A 328 -10.82 15.36 -20.39
C PRO A 328 -12.23 14.80 -20.67
N SER A 329 -12.48 14.48 -21.95
CA SER A 329 -13.65 13.68 -22.32
C SER A 329 -13.46 12.22 -21.88
N PRO A 330 -14.53 11.52 -21.48
CA PRO A 330 -14.46 10.09 -21.18
C PRO A 330 -14.10 9.28 -22.42
N ASN A 331 -13.49 8.11 -22.20
CA ASN A 331 -13.20 7.13 -23.24
C ASN A 331 -13.60 5.72 -22.75
N GLU A 332 -13.35 4.71 -23.59
CA GLU A 332 -13.70 3.32 -23.29
C GLU A 332 -13.06 2.81 -22.00
N ASN A 333 -11.86 3.28 -21.68
CA ASN A 333 -11.03 2.77 -20.58
C ASN A 333 -11.01 3.70 -19.35
N TYR A 334 -11.59 4.91 -19.42
CA TYR A 334 -11.54 5.88 -18.33
C TYR A 334 -12.69 6.88 -18.32
N LEU A 335 -13.28 7.08 -17.14
CA LEU A 335 -14.24 8.13 -16.84
C LEU A 335 -13.61 9.14 -15.86
N PRO A 336 -13.29 10.37 -16.30
CA PRO A 336 -12.73 11.39 -15.42
C PRO A 336 -13.71 11.85 -14.34
N ASP A 337 -13.26 12.05 -13.10
CA ASP A 337 -14.09 12.54 -12.00
C ASP A 337 -14.73 13.90 -12.31
N CYS A 338 -13.97 14.82 -12.92
CA CYS A 338 -14.48 16.12 -13.34
C CYS A 338 -15.65 15.98 -14.32
N PHE A 339 -15.62 14.98 -15.20
CA PHE A 339 -16.69 14.75 -16.16
C PHE A 339 -17.93 14.19 -15.45
N GLN A 340 -17.72 13.23 -14.56
CA GLN A 340 -18.80 12.64 -13.76
C GLN A 340 -19.46 13.68 -12.84
N ALA A 341 -18.70 14.61 -12.26
CA ALA A 341 -19.25 15.75 -11.52
C ALA A 341 -20.27 16.55 -12.36
N GLY A 342 -19.98 16.74 -13.65
CA GLY A 342 -20.92 17.32 -14.61
C GLY A 342 -22.18 16.48 -14.82
N GLU A 343 -22.05 15.17 -14.98
CA GLU A 343 -23.19 14.26 -15.17
C GLU A 343 -24.08 14.18 -13.92
N ILE A 344 -23.51 14.21 -12.72
CA ILE A 344 -24.25 14.28 -11.44
C ILE A 344 -25.15 15.51 -11.43
N ILE A 345 -24.59 16.70 -11.70
CA ILE A 345 -25.36 17.96 -11.70
C ILE A 345 -26.40 17.98 -12.83
N LYS A 346 -26.05 17.43 -14.00
CA LYS A 346 -26.99 17.31 -15.14
C LYS A 346 -28.21 16.48 -14.76
N GLU A 347 -28.01 15.32 -14.15
CA GLU A 347 -29.09 14.42 -13.77
C GLU A 347 -29.96 15.02 -12.65
N ARG A 348 -29.35 15.61 -11.63
CA ARG A 348 -30.08 16.34 -10.58
C ARG A 348 -30.92 17.48 -11.16
N CYS A 349 -30.39 18.23 -12.11
CA CYS A 349 -31.13 19.29 -12.81
C CYS A 349 -32.32 18.74 -13.60
N ARG A 350 -32.15 17.60 -14.28
CA ARG A 350 -33.23 16.91 -15.02
C ARG A 350 -34.34 16.46 -14.09
N VAL A 351 -34.00 15.85 -12.95
CA VAL A 351 -34.97 15.42 -11.91
C VAL A 351 -35.71 16.63 -11.32
N ALA A 352 -35.03 17.76 -11.18
CA ALA A 352 -35.63 19.04 -10.78
C ALA A 352 -36.41 19.76 -11.91
N ALA A 353 -36.72 19.08 -13.01
CA ALA A 353 -37.45 19.59 -14.18
C ALA A 353 -36.81 20.81 -14.87
N GLY A 354 -35.47 20.90 -14.85
CA GLY A 354 -34.73 21.89 -15.64
C GLY A 354 -34.79 21.61 -17.15
N SER A 355 -34.63 22.65 -17.98
CA SER A 355 -34.51 22.48 -19.42
C SER A 355 -33.17 21.83 -19.80
N GLU A 356 -33.12 21.15 -20.94
CA GLU A 356 -31.89 20.53 -21.45
C GLU A 356 -30.74 21.54 -21.57
N GLU A 357 -31.01 22.75 -22.09
CA GLU A 357 -30.04 23.85 -22.18
C GLU A 357 -29.51 24.25 -20.80
N THR A 358 -30.40 24.41 -19.80
CA THR A 358 -30.00 24.76 -18.43
C THR A 358 -29.16 23.66 -17.82
N CYS A 359 -29.55 22.39 -17.96
CA CYS A 359 -28.83 21.28 -17.36
C CYS A 359 -27.48 21.04 -18.02
N ASN A 360 -27.35 21.25 -19.34
CA ASN A 360 -26.06 21.22 -20.04
C ASN A 360 -25.14 22.37 -19.61
N SER A 361 -25.68 23.58 -19.41
CA SER A 361 -24.91 24.71 -18.86
C SER A 361 -24.36 24.38 -17.47
N ARG A 362 -25.22 23.91 -16.55
CA ARG A 362 -24.79 23.56 -15.18
C ARG A 362 -23.82 22.39 -15.13
N ALA A 363 -23.93 21.44 -16.06
CA ALA A 363 -22.96 20.36 -16.21
C ALA A 363 -21.58 20.90 -16.63
N SER A 364 -21.56 21.90 -17.52
CA SER A 364 -20.33 22.61 -17.89
C SER A 364 -19.73 23.35 -16.68
N ASP A 365 -20.54 24.12 -15.96
CA ASP A 365 -20.10 24.85 -14.77
C ASP A 365 -19.54 23.90 -13.69
N ALA A 366 -20.13 22.71 -13.54
CA ALA A 366 -19.65 21.69 -12.62
C ALA A 366 -18.30 21.09 -13.02
N ARG A 367 -18.07 20.82 -14.31
CA ARG A 367 -16.75 20.38 -14.82
C ARG A 367 -15.68 21.44 -14.58
N ASP A 368 -16.01 22.70 -14.83
CA ASP A 368 -15.10 23.83 -14.65
C ASP A 368 -14.78 24.05 -13.17
N ASN A 369 -15.80 24.07 -12.29
CA ASN A 369 -15.62 24.22 -10.86
C ASN A 369 -14.77 23.08 -10.28
N PHE A 370 -15.05 21.83 -10.65
CA PHE A 370 -14.26 20.67 -10.22
C PHE A 370 -12.79 20.82 -10.63
N THR A 371 -12.56 21.19 -11.89
CA THR A 371 -11.20 21.32 -12.46
C THR A 371 -10.40 22.44 -11.81
N LYS A 372 -11.02 23.61 -11.62
CA LYS A 372 -10.41 24.76 -10.93
C LYS A 372 -10.13 24.48 -9.45
N ALA A 373 -10.95 23.64 -8.83
CA ALA A 373 -10.80 23.27 -7.43
C ALA A 373 -9.74 22.17 -7.18
N ASN A 374 -9.04 21.64 -8.19
CA ASN A 374 -8.08 20.55 -8.00
C ASN A 374 -7.04 20.84 -6.89
N PRO A 375 -6.79 19.91 -5.93
CA PRO A 375 -7.31 18.54 -5.84
C PRO A 375 -8.61 18.37 -5.03
N PHE A 376 -9.30 19.45 -4.69
CA PHE A 376 -10.52 19.50 -3.87
C PHE A 376 -11.84 19.40 -4.68
N GLY A 377 -11.78 18.89 -5.92
CA GLY A 377 -12.93 18.85 -6.83
C GLY A 377 -14.19 18.20 -6.26
N LEU A 378 -14.04 17.15 -5.44
CA LEU A 378 -15.15 16.47 -4.76
C LEU A 378 -16.03 17.43 -3.94
N LEU A 379 -15.44 18.45 -3.31
CA LEU A 379 -16.16 19.44 -2.50
C LEU A 379 -17.07 20.36 -3.31
N THR A 380 -16.88 20.43 -4.64
CA THR A 380 -17.71 21.26 -5.52
C THR A 380 -19.11 20.70 -5.73
N ILE A 381 -19.35 19.44 -5.35
CA ILE A 381 -20.63 18.74 -5.51
C ILE A 381 -21.28 18.56 -4.12
N PRO A 382 -22.24 19.42 -3.75
CA PRO A 382 -22.86 19.36 -2.43
C PRO A 382 -23.65 18.07 -2.24
N ASN A 383 -23.55 17.47 -1.05
CA ASN A 383 -24.31 16.27 -0.64
C ASN A 383 -24.22 15.15 -1.70
N HIS A 384 -23.04 14.90 -2.26
CA HIS A 384 -22.85 13.75 -3.13
C HIS A 384 -22.95 12.45 -2.34
N THR A 385 -23.45 11.41 -2.98
CA THR A 385 -23.44 10.04 -2.46
C THR A 385 -22.33 9.24 -3.15
N PRO A 386 -21.78 8.19 -2.51
CA PRO A 386 -20.75 7.35 -3.13
C PRO A 386 -21.18 6.77 -4.49
N GLY A 387 -22.44 6.33 -4.62
CA GLY A 387 -22.98 5.75 -5.85
C GLY A 387 -23.09 6.70 -7.03
N GLU A 388 -23.23 8.02 -6.78
CA GLU A 388 -23.29 9.02 -7.86
C GLU A 388 -21.98 9.15 -8.63
N TRP A 389 -20.86 8.72 -8.06
CA TRP A 389 -19.55 8.78 -8.72
C TRP A 389 -19.27 7.59 -9.63
N LEU A 390 -20.11 6.55 -9.63
CA LEU A 390 -19.92 5.37 -10.49
C LEU A 390 -18.47 4.83 -10.41
N ASP A 391 -17.90 4.44 -11.54
CA ASP A 391 -16.51 4.01 -11.71
C ASP A 391 -15.55 5.16 -12.08
N SER A 392 -15.93 6.42 -11.86
CA SER A 392 -15.07 7.56 -12.18
C SER A 392 -13.75 7.53 -11.39
N GLY A 393 -12.69 7.96 -12.07
CA GLY A 393 -11.33 8.01 -11.53
C GLY A 393 -10.61 6.66 -11.48
N GLN A 394 -11.25 5.55 -11.85
CA GLN A 394 -10.70 4.20 -11.67
C GLN A 394 -10.08 3.63 -12.95
N CYS A 395 -9.05 2.79 -12.80
CA CYS A 395 -8.54 1.99 -13.90
C CYS A 395 -9.46 0.78 -14.13
N ARG A 396 -9.99 0.62 -15.35
CA ARG A 396 -11.00 -0.41 -15.67
C ARG A 396 -10.42 -1.77 -16.06
N ASP A 397 -9.23 -1.77 -16.62
CA ASP A 397 -8.57 -2.94 -17.20
C ASP A 397 -7.24 -3.26 -16.49
N CYS A 398 -7.02 -2.67 -15.32
CA CYS A 398 -5.88 -2.98 -14.47
C CYS A 398 -6.20 -4.16 -13.55
N TYR A 399 -5.19 -4.96 -13.22
CA TYR A 399 -5.32 -6.01 -12.21
C TYR A 399 -5.33 -5.40 -10.82
N LEU A 400 -6.36 -5.70 -10.02
CA LEU A 400 -6.53 -5.26 -8.61
C LEU A 400 -5.95 -3.85 -8.36
N PRO A 401 -6.45 -2.81 -9.06
CA PRO A 401 -5.79 -1.51 -9.12
C PRO A 401 -5.84 -0.78 -7.78
N ALA A 402 -4.90 0.14 -7.59
CA ALA A 402 -5.05 1.14 -6.54
C ALA A 402 -6.24 2.08 -6.82
N PHE A 403 -6.94 2.49 -5.75
CA PHE A 403 -8.05 3.45 -5.83
C PHE A 403 -7.59 4.78 -6.43
N GLU A 404 -8.39 5.34 -7.34
CA GLU A 404 -8.05 6.56 -8.09
C GLU A 404 -6.63 6.51 -8.68
N TYR A 405 -6.41 5.57 -9.58
CA TYR A 405 -5.10 5.24 -10.12
C TYR A 405 -4.36 6.46 -10.73
N ARG A 406 -3.03 6.54 -10.57
CA ARG A 406 -2.15 7.58 -11.17
C ARG A 406 -1.23 7.00 -12.24
N PRO A 407 -1.56 7.09 -13.55
CA PRO A 407 -0.78 6.45 -14.60
C PRO A 407 0.67 6.90 -14.67
N LYS A 408 0.95 8.20 -14.49
CA LYS A 408 2.33 8.73 -14.51
C LYS A 408 3.14 8.41 -13.25
N SER A 409 2.52 7.74 -12.28
CA SER A 409 3.18 7.19 -11.09
C SER A 409 3.21 5.65 -11.10
N SER A 410 2.86 5.02 -12.22
CA SER A 410 3.02 3.58 -12.42
C SER A 410 4.48 3.19 -12.64
N ILE A 411 4.79 1.92 -12.37
CA ILE A 411 6.15 1.39 -12.48
C ILE A 411 6.58 1.24 -13.93
N GLN A 412 5.68 0.82 -14.83
CA GLN A 412 5.99 0.76 -16.25
C GLN A 412 6.36 2.14 -16.81
N TYR A 413 5.68 3.20 -16.37
CA TYR A 413 6.05 4.58 -16.71
C TYR A 413 7.46 4.91 -16.20
N ALA A 414 7.77 4.60 -14.94
CA ALA A 414 9.08 4.83 -14.36
C ALA A 414 10.21 4.14 -15.13
N LEU A 415 10.02 2.87 -15.52
CA LEU A 415 11.01 2.10 -16.27
C LEU A 415 11.24 2.64 -17.69
N ALA A 416 10.19 3.15 -18.33
CA ALA A 416 10.25 3.76 -19.66
C ALA A 416 10.89 5.17 -19.65
N LEU A 417 10.72 5.93 -18.58
CA LEU A 417 11.11 7.34 -18.49
C LEU A 417 12.63 7.56 -18.49
N ARG A 418 13.11 8.63 -19.14
CA ARG A 418 14.50 9.11 -19.03
C ARG A 418 14.54 10.61 -18.75
N ASN A 419 15.61 11.06 -18.09
CA ASN A 419 15.91 12.49 -17.91
C ASN A 419 17.01 12.90 -18.91
N PHE A 420 16.71 13.87 -19.76
CA PHE A 420 17.60 14.38 -20.80
C PHE A 420 18.24 15.74 -20.43
N GLU A 421 17.79 16.35 -19.34
CA GLU A 421 18.28 17.64 -18.84
C GLU A 421 19.47 17.45 -17.88
N ASP A 422 19.38 16.46 -16.99
CA ASP A 422 20.41 16.10 -16.03
C ASP A 422 21.28 14.93 -16.53
N LYS A 423 22.53 15.23 -16.85
CA LYS A 423 23.51 14.26 -17.38
C LYS A 423 23.99 13.23 -16.36
N GLU A 424 23.87 13.54 -15.07
CA GLU A 424 24.26 12.63 -13.98
C GLU A 424 23.08 11.77 -13.50
N SER A 425 21.87 12.06 -13.99
CA SER A 425 20.68 11.29 -13.66
C SER A 425 20.82 9.85 -14.13
N LYS A 426 20.58 8.90 -13.22
CA LYS A 426 20.48 7.48 -13.54
C LYS A 426 19.04 7.11 -13.82
N ALA A 427 18.84 6.17 -14.73
CA ALA A 427 17.53 5.56 -14.96
C ALA A 427 17.14 4.68 -13.76
N TYR A 428 15.84 4.57 -13.50
CA TYR A 428 15.34 3.63 -12.52
C TYR A 428 15.70 2.19 -12.91
N ARG A 429 16.23 1.45 -11.93
CA ARG A 429 16.61 0.04 -12.02
C ARG A 429 15.96 -0.71 -10.87
N PHE A 430 14.65 -0.86 -10.94
CA PHE A 430 13.87 -1.50 -9.89
C PHE A 430 13.85 -3.02 -10.05
N GLY A 431 14.06 -3.73 -8.95
CA GLY A 431 13.50 -5.07 -8.74
C GLY A 431 12.10 -4.96 -8.11
N PHE A 432 11.26 -5.97 -8.32
CA PHE A 432 9.86 -5.94 -7.90
C PHE A 432 9.65 -6.74 -6.64
N ILE A 433 8.96 -6.14 -5.67
CA ILE A 433 8.54 -6.78 -4.43
C ILE A 433 7.04 -6.58 -4.23
N GLY A 434 6.38 -7.52 -3.56
CA GLY A 434 5.03 -7.34 -3.02
C GLY A 434 5.10 -7.27 -1.49
N SER A 435 4.04 -6.77 -0.88
CA SER A 435 3.95 -6.67 0.58
C SER A 435 2.49 -6.63 1.03
N SER A 436 2.22 -6.86 2.31
CA SER A 436 0.86 -6.66 2.80
C SER A 436 0.49 -5.18 2.91
N ASP A 437 1.40 -4.32 3.40
CA ASP A 437 1.11 -2.92 3.74
C ASP A 437 -0.11 -2.83 4.66
N ASN A 438 -0.17 -3.74 5.64
CA ASN A 438 -1.30 -3.85 6.54
C ASN A 438 -1.08 -2.99 7.79
N HIS A 439 -2.19 -2.48 8.33
CA HIS A 439 -2.19 -1.66 9.55
C HIS A 439 -2.58 -2.45 10.80
N SER A 440 -2.25 -3.74 10.88
CA SER A 440 -2.70 -4.64 11.97
C SER A 440 -1.60 -5.54 12.55
N ALA A 441 -0.32 -5.23 12.31
CA ALA A 441 0.84 -6.05 12.67
C ALA A 441 0.76 -7.51 12.17
N ARG A 442 0.20 -7.73 10.97
CA ARG A 442 -0.01 -9.06 10.38
C ARG A 442 0.77 -9.26 9.07
N PRO A 443 2.10 -9.49 9.12
CA PRO A 443 2.88 -9.73 7.91
C PRO A 443 2.31 -10.87 7.06
N GLY A 444 2.15 -10.61 5.78
CA GLY A 444 1.71 -11.60 4.79
C GLY A 444 0.28 -12.09 5.00
N THR A 445 -0.71 -11.21 4.91
CA THR A 445 -2.14 -11.55 4.97
C THR A 445 -2.70 -12.20 3.70
N GLY A 446 -1.99 -12.08 2.56
CA GLY A 446 -2.40 -12.60 1.24
C GLY A 446 -2.34 -14.12 1.03
N PHE A 447 -2.07 -14.93 2.05
CA PHE A 447 -2.08 -16.39 1.88
C PHE A 447 -3.49 -17.00 1.85
N LYS A 448 -4.51 -16.27 2.34
CA LYS A 448 -5.93 -16.66 2.35
C LYS A 448 -6.83 -15.43 2.26
N GLU A 449 -7.90 -15.57 1.48
CA GLU A 449 -8.86 -14.51 1.18
C GLU A 449 -10.08 -14.60 2.11
N ILE A 450 -9.88 -14.24 3.38
CA ILE A 450 -10.88 -14.34 4.46
C ILE A 450 -10.80 -13.16 5.43
N ASP A 451 -11.88 -12.94 6.18
CA ASP A 451 -11.97 -11.95 7.26
C ASP A 451 -11.49 -10.56 6.81
N ARG A 452 -12.14 -10.00 5.80
CA ARG A 452 -11.80 -8.70 5.19
C ARG A 452 -11.47 -7.63 6.22
N THR A 453 -12.31 -7.47 7.24
CA THR A 453 -12.12 -6.42 8.25
C THR A 453 -10.98 -6.70 9.22
N LYS A 454 -10.25 -7.80 9.09
CA LYS A 454 -9.14 -8.19 9.96
C LYS A 454 -7.83 -8.34 9.18
N ASN A 455 -7.92 -8.87 7.96
CA ASN A 455 -6.76 -9.14 7.11
C ASN A 455 -6.54 -8.07 6.03
N THR A 456 -7.39 -7.04 5.97
CA THR A 456 -7.19 -5.87 5.11
C THR A 456 -7.55 -4.58 5.86
N ASP A 457 -7.17 -3.44 5.29
CA ASP A 457 -7.57 -2.11 5.80
C ASP A 457 -9.02 -1.75 5.43
N SER A 458 -9.75 -2.65 4.77
CA SER A 458 -11.16 -2.51 4.39
C SER A 458 -12.09 -2.69 5.60
N LYS A 459 -12.13 -1.70 6.49
CA LYS A 459 -12.94 -1.74 7.73
C LYS A 459 -14.35 -1.14 7.56
N TYR A 460 -14.70 -0.60 6.39
CA TYR A 460 -15.99 0.06 6.19
C TYR A 460 -17.18 -0.90 6.33
N LYS A 461 -18.19 -0.49 7.11
CA LYS A 461 -19.52 -1.10 7.20
C LYS A 461 -20.61 -0.03 7.20
N SER A 462 -21.49 -0.08 6.23
CA SER A 462 -22.65 0.81 6.09
C SER A 462 -23.63 0.74 7.27
N SER A 463 -23.68 -0.39 7.97
CA SER A 463 -24.48 -0.61 9.18
C SER A 463 -23.90 0.10 10.40
N ASN A 464 -22.60 0.45 10.38
CA ASN A 464 -21.98 1.25 11.41
C ASN A 464 -22.35 2.73 11.20
N SER A 465 -23.33 3.18 11.98
CA SER A 465 -23.88 4.54 11.91
C SER A 465 -22.83 5.65 11.98
N LEU A 466 -21.68 5.43 12.64
CA LEU A 466 -20.63 6.43 12.80
C LEU A 466 -19.78 6.59 11.54
N GLN A 467 -19.57 5.50 10.81
CA GLN A 467 -18.91 5.52 9.51
C GLN A 467 -19.85 6.07 8.42
N GLY A 468 -21.17 5.94 8.63
CA GLY A 468 -22.21 6.55 7.78
C GLY A 468 -22.56 8.01 8.09
N LEU A 469 -21.97 8.65 9.12
CA LEU A 469 -22.34 10.02 9.58
C LEU A 469 -22.10 11.14 8.54
N GLY A 470 -21.43 10.86 7.42
CA GLY A 470 -21.35 11.76 6.27
C GLY A 470 -22.63 11.82 5.42
N GLN A 471 -23.52 10.84 5.57
CA GLN A 471 -24.79 10.74 4.86
C GLN A 471 -25.91 11.25 5.77
N SER A 472 -26.10 12.57 5.86
CA SER A 472 -27.27 13.09 6.57
C SER A 472 -28.56 12.53 5.94
N GLU A 473 -29.48 12.02 6.76
CA GLU A 473 -30.80 11.53 6.30
C GLU A 473 -31.66 12.61 5.60
N LEU A 474 -31.20 13.88 5.61
CA LEU A 474 -31.86 15.03 4.97
C LEU A 474 -31.00 15.60 3.83
N ASN A 475 -30.54 14.75 2.91
CA ASN A 475 -29.79 15.16 1.73
C ASN A 475 -30.71 15.55 0.57
N TYR A 476 -31.04 16.84 0.44
CA TYR A 476 -31.57 17.35 -0.83
C TYR A 476 -30.44 17.35 -1.87
N ALA A 477 -30.64 16.65 -2.99
CA ALA A 477 -29.73 16.67 -4.12
C ALA A 477 -29.74 18.07 -4.76
N ILE A 478 -28.67 18.84 -4.57
CA ILE A 478 -28.56 20.20 -5.08
C ILE A 478 -28.16 20.14 -6.57
N PRO A 479 -28.96 20.70 -7.49
CA PRO A 479 -28.70 20.63 -8.94
C PRO A 479 -27.76 21.73 -9.42
N ASN A 480 -26.78 22.14 -8.61
CA ASN A 480 -25.74 23.11 -8.94
C ASN A 480 -24.43 22.72 -8.25
N SER A 481 -23.30 22.97 -8.90
CA SER A 481 -21.99 22.93 -8.27
C SER A 481 -21.71 24.22 -7.48
N ILE A 482 -20.68 24.20 -6.64
CA ILE A 482 -20.17 25.36 -5.92
C ILE A 482 -18.70 25.61 -6.25
N GLU A 483 -18.29 26.87 -6.20
CA GLU A 483 -16.88 27.25 -6.27
C GLU A 483 -16.19 27.01 -4.91
N ILE A 484 -14.95 26.53 -4.96
CA ILE A 484 -14.10 26.32 -3.78
C ILE A 484 -12.99 27.37 -3.77
N ASN A 485 -12.86 28.10 -2.66
CA ASN A 485 -11.75 29.02 -2.47
C ASN A 485 -10.50 28.26 -2.00
N LEU A 486 -9.53 28.07 -2.91
CA LEU A 486 -8.29 27.35 -2.62
C LEU A 486 -7.42 28.00 -1.54
N GLU A 487 -7.49 29.32 -1.35
CA GLU A 487 -6.74 30.00 -0.28
C GLU A 487 -7.21 29.55 1.12
N GLN A 488 -8.47 29.11 1.25
CA GLN A 488 -9.01 28.58 2.49
C GLN A 488 -8.69 27.09 2.70
N MET A 489 -8.13 26.42 1.68
CA MET A 489 -7.86 24.98 1.68
C MET A 489 -6.38 24.62 1.93
N VAL A 490 -5.49 25.62 2.09
CA VAL A 490 -4.02 25.42 2.18
C VAL A 490 -3.62 24.42 3.28
N ASN A 491 -4.33 24.41 4.41
CA ASN A 491 -4.05 23.52 5.55
C ASN A 491 -5.07 22.37 5.66
N ARG A 492 -5.72 21.99 4.55
CA ARG A 492 -6.68 20.89 4.53
C ARG A 492 -6.14 19.69 3.78
N THR A 493 -6.47 18.51 4.29
CA THR A 493 -6.28 17.25 3.58
C THR A 493 -7.18 17.20 2.37
N ARG A 494 -6.75 16.42 1.37
CA ARG A 494 -7.60 16.07 0.24
C ARG A 494 -8.89 15.40 0.74
N PRO A 495 -10.06 15.67 0.14
CA PRO A 495 -11.29 14.95 0.47
C PRO A 495 -11.14 13.47 0.10
N SER A 496 -11.49 12.58 1.03
CA SER A 496 -11.49 11.13 0.80
C SER A 496 -12.88 10.60 0.51
N GLN A 497 -12.96 9.39 -0.06
CA GLN A 497 -14.21 8.67 -0.31
C GLN A 497 -14.13 7.28 0.35
N PRO A 498 -14.13 7.19 1.69
CA PRO A 498 -13.83 5.96 2.41
C PRO A 498 -14.75 4.79 2.01
N GLU A 499 -16.02 5.05 1.68
CA GLU A 499 -16.97 4.04 1.22
C GLU A 499 -16.56 3.42 -0.12
N ARG A 500 -15.95 4.21 -1.02
CA ARG A 500 -15.42 3.72 -2.30
C ARG A 500 -14.04 3.09 -2.14
N VAL A 501 -13.17 3.69 -1.31
CA VAL A 501 -11.81 3.20 -1.05
C VAL A 501 -11.85 1.78 -0.49
N SER A 502 -12.81 1.45 0.38
CA SER A 502 -12.96 0.11 0.95
C SER A 502 -13.09 -1.01 -0.09
N SER A 503 -13.55 -0.68 -1.30
CA SER A 503 -13.63 -1.60 -2.45
C SER A 503 -12.28 -1.82 -3.17
N PHE A 504 -11.18 -1.22 -2.72
CA PHE A 504 -9.85 -1.30 -3.35
C PHE A 504 -8.75 -1.56 -2.30
N LEU A 505 -9.13 -2.24 -1.22
CA LEU A 505 -8.22 -2.62 -0.14
C LEU A 505 -8.21 -4.15 -0.04
N TYR A 506 -7.05 -4.71 -0.33
CA TYR A 506 -6.78 -6.13 -0.54
C TYR A 506 -6.02 -6.74 0.64
N THR A 507 -5.89 -8.07 0.64
CA THR A 507 -5.04 -8.81 1.60
C THR A 507 -3.55 -8.55 1.40
N GLY A 508 -3.15 -8.09 0.20
CA GLY A 508 -1.81 -7.65 -0.12
C GLY A 508 -0.87 -8.76 -0.60
N GLY A 509 0.30 -8.35 -1.10
CA GLY A 509 1.29 -9.20 -1.73
C GLY A 509 2.34 -9.80 -0.80
N LEU A 510 3.28 -10.52 -1.40
CA LEU A 510 4.50 -11.00 -0.75
C LEU A 510 5.73 -10.71 -1.62
N ILE A 511 6.88 -10.60 -0.96
CA ILE A 511 8.17 -10.68 -1.63
C ILE A 511 8.65 -12.14 -1.62
N ALA A 512 9.19 -12.56 -2.75
CA ALA A 512 9.95 -13.79 -2.85
C ALA A 512 11.37 -13.51 -3.33
N THR A 513 12.34 -14.28 -2.85
CA THR A 513 13.77 -14.03 -3.08
C THR A 513 14.55 -15.31 -3.27
N HIS A 514 15.44 -15.33 -4.26
CA HIS A 514 16.34 -16.45 -4.50
C HIS A 514 17.61 -16.28 -3.66
N VAL A 515 17.88 -17.25 -2.80
CA VAL A 515 19.05 -17.24 -1.90
C VAL A 515 19.79 -18.56 -1.95
N THR A 516 21.10 -18.49 -1.72
CA THR A 516 21.95 -19.69 -1.58
C THR A 516 21.85 -20.31 -0.19
N GLN A 517 21.51 -19.51 0.82
CA GLN A 517 21.33 -19.94 2.21
C GLN A 517 20.23 -19.10 2.87
N LYS A 518 19.49 -19.69 3.81
CA LYS A 518 18.52 -18.95 4.63
C LYS A 518 19.25 -18.25 5.77
N ASN A 519 19.81 -17.07 5.47
CA ASN A 519 20.39 -16.17 6.45
C ASN A 519 20.34 -14.72 5.96
N ARG A 520 20.54 -13.79 6.89
CA ARG A 520 20.46 -12.34 6.67
C ARG A 520 21.38 -11.83 5.57
N ASP A 521 22.62 -12.32 5.49
CA ASP A 521 23.57 -11.87 4.47
C ASP A 521 23.17 -12.33 3.07
N SER A 522 22.72 -13.57 2.93
CA SER A 522 22.28 -14.11 1.63
C SER A 522 21.00 -13.42 1.16
N LEU A 523 20.07 -13.16 2.08
CA LEU A 523 18.87 -12.36 1.83
C LEU A 523 19.24 -10.95 1.35
N TRP A 524 20.08 -10.24 2.10
CA TRP A 524 20.52 -8.88 1.75
C TRP A 524 21.21 -8.81 0.38
N ASN A 525 22.09 -9.78 0.08
CA ASN A 525 22.75 -9.87 -1.21
C ASN A 525 21.74 -10.06 -2.36
N SER A 526 20.69 -10.85 -2.14
CA SER A 526 19.63 -11.07 -3.13
C SER A 526 18.78 -9.82 -3.36
N LEU A 527 18.37 -9.13 -2.28
CA LEU A 527 17.68 -7.84 -2.36
C LEU A 527 18.49 -6.82 -3.18
N GLN A 528 19.79 -6.70 -2.89
CA GLN A 528 20.70 -5.78 -3.59
C GLN A 528 20.93 -6.16 -5.06
N ALA A 529 20.98 -7.47 -5.35
CA ALA A 529 21.10 -7.99 -6.72
C ALA A 529 19.79 -7.89 -7.50
N ARG A 530 18.67 -7.60 -6.84
CA ARG A 530 17.30 -7.64 -7.38
C ARG A 530 16.91 -9.04 -7.86
N GLU A 531 17.47 -10.09 -7.27
CA GLU A 531 17.07 -11.49 -7.55
C GLU A 531 15.83 -11.87 -6.72
N VAL A 532 14.81 -11.02 -6.86
CA VAL A 532 13.57 -11.02 -6.11
C VAL A 532 12.39 -10.94 -7.08
N TYR A 533 11.22 -11.32 -6.63
CA TYR A 533 9.99 -11.13 -7.37
C TYR A 533 8.83 -10.87 -6.41
N ALA A 534 7.76 -10.28 -6.93
CA ALA A 534 6.55 -10.00 -6.19
C ALA A 534 5.51 -11.09 -6.44
N THR A 535 4.64 -11.35 -5.48
CA THR A 535 3.37 -12.07 -5.70
C THR A 535 2.21 -11.23 -5.20
N SER A 536 1.01 -11.50 -5.71
CA SER A 536 -0.23 -10.86 -5.27
C SER A 536 -0.74 -11.33 -3.90
N GLY A 537 0.01 -12.22 -3.24
CA GLY A 537 -0.25 -12.72 -1.88
C GLY A 537 0.08 -14.20 -1.79
N GLU A 538 -0.32 -14.98 -2.78
CA GLU A 538 -0.06 -16.41 -2.81
C GLU A 538 1.40 -16.77 -3.14
N ARG A 539 1.86 -17.92 -2.66
CA ARG A 539 3.25 -18.38 -2.80
C ARG A 539 3.55 -19.06 -4.14
N ILE A 540 3.34 -18.33 -5.23
CA ILE A 540 3.74 -18.75 -6.58
C ILE A 540 5.26 -18.78 -6.67
N LEU A 541 5.83 -19.84 -7.24
CA LEU A 541 7.28 -19.97 -7.49
C LEU A 541 7.60 -19.51 -8.91
N LEU A 542 8.62 -18.66 -9.07
CA LEU A 542 8.93 -18.05 -10.37
C LEU A 542 10.45 -17.94 -10.61
N TRP A 543 10.89 -18.41 -11.77
CA TRP A 543 12.24 -18.22 -12.30
C TRP A 543 12.14 -17.57 -13.68
N PHE A 544 12.98 -16.56 -13.92
CA PHE A 544 13.08 -15.86 -15.19
C PHE A 544 14.54 -15.61 -15.50
N ASP A 545 15.04 -16.30 -16.51
CA ASP A 545 16.47 -16.40 -16.77
C ASP A 545 16.78 -16.14 -18.24
N LEU A 546 17.87 -15.43 -18.51
CA LEU A 546 18.51 -15.41 -19.82
C LEU A 546 19.52 -16.55 -19.92
N VAL A 547 19.38 -17.39 -20.95
CA VAL A 547 20.14 -18.65 -21.10
C VAL A 547 21.24 -18.59 -22.16
N ASN A 548 21.36 -17.50 -22.93
CA ASN A 548 22.32 -17.39 -24.03
C ASN A 548 23.34 -16.25 -23.87
N HIS A 549 23.69 -15.88 -22.64
CA HIS A 549 24.70 -14.86 -22.38
C HIS A 549 26.08 -15.28 -22.98
N PRO A 550 26.89 -14.35 -23.52
CA PRO A 550 28.20 -14.67 -24.09
C PRO A 550 29.22 -15.30 -23.11
N SER A 551 29.03 -15.12 -21.80
CA SER A 551 29.87 -15.78 -20.78
C SER A 551 29.47 -17.24 -20.51
N GLU A 552 28.45 -17.75 -21.20
CA GLU A 552 27.84 -19.07 -20.98
C GLU A 552 27.16 -19.25 -19.62
N GLU A 553 27.16 -18.22 -18.77
CA GLU A 553 26.43 -18.19 -17.51
C GLU A 553 24.96 -17.81 -17.71
N ILE A 554 24.08 -18.47 -16.96
CA ILE A 554 22.69 -18.06 -16.82
C ILE A 554 22.64 -16.70 -16.11
N LYS A 555 21.81 -15.78 -16.60
CA LYS A 555 21.58 -14.47 -15.97
C LYS A 555 20.14 -14.39 -15.44
N PRO A 556 19.94 -14.37 -14.12
CA PRO A 556 18.60 -14.36 -13.54
C PRO A 556 17.95 -12.98 -13.61
N MET A 557 16.67 -12.93 -13.25
CA MET A 557 15.92 -11.70 -12.99
C MET A 557 16.72 -10.71 -12.12
N GLY A 558 16.56 -9.41 -12.38
CA GLY A 558 17.34 -8.34 -11.73
C GLY A 558 18.68 -8.01 -12.39
N SER A 559 19.16 -8.86 -13.30
CA SER A 559 20.43 -8.68 -14.01
C SER A 559 20.42 -7.50 -14.99
N GLU A 560 21.58 -6.83 -15.12
CA GLU A 560 21.84 -5.81 -16.15
C GLU A 560 23.12 -6.17 -16.93
N PHE A 561 23.04 -6.24 -18.26
CA PHE A 561 24.18 -6.60 -19.11
C PHE A 561 24.02 -6.12 -20.56
N PHE A 562 25.06 -6.37 -21.36
CA PHE A 562 25.09 -6.07 -22.79
C PHE A 562 24.91 -7.34 -23.64
N MET A 563 24.23 -7.21 -24.77
CA MET A 563 24.10 -8.28 -25.76
C MET A 563 24.31 -7.79 -27.19
N THR A 564 24.85 -8.69 -28.02
CA THR A 564 25.04 -8.52 -29.47
C THR A 564 24.15 -9.44 -30.30
N LYS A 565 23.56 -10.44 -29.66
CA LYS A 565 22.65 -11.42 -30.24
C LYS A 565 21.27 -11.24 -29.62
N ASN A 566 20.26 -11.73 -30.33
CA ASN A 566 18.89 -11.77 -29.81
C ASN A 566 18.86 -12.56 -28.47
N PRO A 567 18.25 -11.99 -27.42
CA PRO A 567 18.18 -12.62 -26.11
C PRO A 567 17.21 -13.79 -26.13
N LYS A 568 17.63 -14.91 -25.51
CA LYS A 568 16.80 -16.09 -25.29
C LYS A 568 16.57 -16.25 -23.81
N PHE A 569 15.30 -16.43 -23.46
CA PHE A 569 14.87 -16.54 -22.09
C PHE A 569 14.18 -17.87 -21.84
N GLN A 570 14.30 -18.33 -20.60
CA GLN A 570 13.54 -19.43 -20.03
C GLN A 570 12.77 -18.92 -18.83
N VAL A 571 11.51 -19.31 -18.73
CA VAL A 571 10.64 -19.01 -17.59
C VAL A 571 10.15 -20.33 -17.03
N ARG A 572 10.33 -20.54 -15.73
CA ARG A 572 9.69 -21.63 -15.00
C ARG A 572 8.78 -21.02 -13.95
N ALA A 573 7.56 -21.53 -13.84
CA ALA A 573 6.62 -21.10 -12.80
C ALA A 573 5.84 -22.29 -12.25
N LEU A 574 5.64 -22.33 -10.93
CA LEU A 574 4.75 -23.29 -10.27
C LEU A 574 3.73 -22.50 -9.46
N GLY A 575 2.44 -22.83 -9.60
CA GLY A 575 1.39 -22.17 -8.83
C GLY A 575 1.53 -22.43 -7.33
N SER A 576 0.83 -21.62 -6.56
CA SER A 576 0.79 -21.73 -5.11
C SER A 576 0.20 -23.08 -4.69
N GLN A 577 0.50 -23.51 -3.46
CA GLN A 577 -0.13 -24.69 -2.88
C GLN A 577 -1.55 -24.34 -2.46
N LYS A 578 -2.50 -25.23 -2.77
CA LYS A 578 -3.88 -25.10 -2.29
C LYS A 578 -3.91 -25.14 -0.78
N GLN A 579 -4.81 -24.38 -0.18
CA GLN A 579 -4.91 -24.23 1.27
C GLN A 579 -6.08 -25.06 1.83
N ARG A 580 -5.85 -25.74 2.96
CA ARG A 580 -6.93 -26.30 3.79
C ARG A 580 -7.50 -25.24 4.74
N PRO A 581 -8.78 -25.32 5.10
CA PRO A 581 -9.33 -24.54 6.21
C PRO A 581 -8.61 -24.84 7.53
N GLY A 582 -8.60 -23.86 8.42
CA GLY A 582 -7.98 -23.92 9.73
C GLY A 582 -6.45 -23.99 9.69
N CYS A 583 -5.88 -24.36 10.83
CA CYS A 583 -4.44 -24.55 11.02
C CYS A 583 -4.10 -26.04 11.26
N SER A 584 -2.86 -26.47 10.95
CA SER A 584 -2.46 -27.88 11.01
C SER A 584 -1.59 -28.28 12.23
N PHE A 585 -1.57 -27.45 13.29
CA PHE A 585 -0.74 -27.70 14.46
C PHE A 585 -1.26 -28.88 15.30
N ASN A 586 -0.34 -29.72 15.78
CA ASN A 586 -0.62 -30.70 16.83
C ASN A 586 -0.45 -30.02 18.20
N ASP A 587 -1.54 -29.67 18.87
CA ASP A 587 -1.69 -29.42 20.33
C ASP A 587 -0.70 -28.47 21.09
N GLU A 588 0.22 -27.74 20.46
CA GLU A 588 1.25 -26.95 21.19
C GLU A 588 0.89 -25.49 21.53
N LEU A 589 0.05 -24.82 20.72
CA LEU A 589 -0.60 -23.56 21.08
C LEU A 589 -2.06 -23.84 21.46
N ASP A 590 -2.55 -23.22 22.53
CA ASP A 590 -3.97 -23.36 22.85
C ASP A 590 -4.84 -22.73 21.75
N LEU A 591 -6.02 -23.31 21.54
CA LEU A 591 -6.94 -22.89 20.48
C LEU A 591 -7.40 -21.44 20.62
N ASN A 592 -7.36 -20.87 21.84
CA ASN A 592 -7.77 -19.48 22.05
C ASN A 592 -6.70 -18.52 21.52
N SER A 593 -5.43 -18.79 21.83
CA SER A 593 -4.27 -18.00 21.38
C SER A 593 -4.16 -18.01 19.85
N LEU A 594 -4.42 -19.15 19.22
CA LEU A 594 -4.48 -19.25 17.75
C LEU A 594 -5.66 -18.49 17.14
N ASN A 595 -6.81 -18.47 17.80
CA ASN A 595 -7.95 -17.68 17.34
C ASN A 595 -7.71 -16.18 17.50
N GLU A 596 -7.04 -15.75 18.57
CA GLU A 596 -6.70 -14.34 18.80
C GLU A 596 -5.64 -13.86 17.80
N LEU A 597 -4.61 -14.67 17.54
CA LEU A 597 -3.50 -14.30 16.66
C LEU A 597 -3.84 -14.46 15.17
N CYS A 598 -4.39 -15.62 14.79
CA CYS A 598 -4.56 -16.04 13.39
C CYS A 598 -6.02 -16.04 12.92
N ASN A 599 -6.98 -15.62 13.74
CA ASN A 599 -8.41 -15.78 13.44
C ASN A 599 -8.83 -17.23 13.16
N GLY A 600 -8.09 -18.20 13.71
CA GLY A 600 -8.32 -19.63 13.51
C GLY A 600 -7.87 -20.16 12.15
N GLU A 601 -7.22 -19.34 11.32
CA GLU A 601 -6.82 -19.67 9.96
C GLU A 601 -5.33 -19.37 9.73
N CYS A 602 -4.57 -20.37 9.29
CA CYS A 602 -3.13 -20.26 9.09
C CYS A 602 -2.74 -20.73 7.69
N PHE A 603 -1.52 -20.45 7.26
CA PHE A 603 -0.93 -21.06 6.09
C PHE A 603 -0.91 -22.58 6.28
N ASN A 604 -1.77 -23.27 5.54
CA ASN A 604 -2.08 -24.68 5.73
C ASN A 604 -2.10 -25.38 4.35
N PRO A 605 -0.93 -25.49 3.70
CA PRO A 605 -0.82 -25.98 2.34
C PRO A 605 -1.07 -27.49 2.25
N ILE A 606 -1.53 -27.94 1.09
CA ILE A 606 -1.57 -29.36 0.70
C ILE A 606 -0.58 -29.67 -0.41
N ASP A 607 -0.33 -30.96 -0.64
CA ASP A 607 0.48 -31.46 -1.74
C ASP A 607 -0.31 -31.48 -3.07
N GLU A 608 -0.93 -30.34 -3.38
CA GLU A 608 -1.61 -30.03 -4.63
C GLU A 608 -1.42 -28.53 -4.89
N ARG A 609 -1.01 -28.18 -6.10
CA ARG A 609 -0.80 -26.79 -6.53
C ARG A 609 -1.88 -26.33 -7.48
N ASN A 610 -2.13 -25.04 -7.45
CA ASN A 610 -2.88 -24.37 -8.50
C ASN A 610 -2.08 -24.43 -9.82
N ASN A 611 -2.79 -24.53 -10.95
CA ASN A 611 -2.13 -24.51 -12.25
C ASN A 611 -1.69 -23.09 -12.63
N ILE A 612 -0.55 -22.95 -13.29
CA ILE A 612 -0.23 -21.73 -14.04
C ILE A 612 -0.97 -21.80 -15.36
N SER A 613 -1.82 -20.82 -15.65
CA SER A 613 -2.59 -20.78 -16.91
C SER A 613 -1.76 -20.24 -18.06
N ARG A 614 -0.96 -19.20 -17.82
CA ARG A 614 -0.14 -18.56 -18.86
C ARG A 614 1.03 -17.77 -18.26
N ILE A 615 2.05 -17.56 -19.08
CA ILE A 615 3.12 -16.59 -18.85
C ILE A 615 2.92 -15.40 -19.78
N GLU A 616 2.85 -14.20 -19.22
CA GLU A 616 2.80 -12.96 -19.98
C GLU A 616 4.18 -12.29 -19.93
N VAL A 617 4.71 -11.93 -21.08
CA VAL A 617 6.00 -11.24 -21.20
C VAL A 617 5.74 -9.77 -21.48
N ILE A 618 6.29 -8.90 -20.65
CA ILE A 618 6.21 -7.45 -20.82
C ILE A 618 7.55 -6.98 -21.40
N ARG A 619 7.46 -6.07 -22.38
CA ARG A 619 8.63 -5.47 -23.02
C ARG A 619 8.54 -3.95 -22.96
N ILE A 620 9.54 -3.31 -22.36
CA ILE A 620 9.63 -1.85 -22.24
C ILE A 620 10.86 -1.34 -22.96
N ARG A 621 10.70 -0.30 -23.77
CA ARG A 621 11.76 0.38 -24.52
C ARG A 621 11.99 1.76 -23.94
N PRO A 622 13.02 2.00 -23.12
CA PRO A 622 13.12 3.27 -22.43
C PRO A 622 13.49 4.43 -23.33
N GLN A 623 12.95 5.62 -23.07
CA GLN A 623 13.05 6.80 -23.95
C GLN A 623 14.47 7.07 -24.45
N THR A 624 14.59 7.55 -25.69
CA THR A 624 15.86 7.87 -26.34
C THR A 624 16.01 9.34 -26.71
N TYR A 625 14.91 10.10 -26.71
CA TYR A 625 14.89 11.54 -26.91
C TYR A 625 13.79 12.19 -26.07
N PRO A 626 13.88 13.51 -25.79
CA PRO A 626 12.84 14.24 -25.07
C PRO A 626 11.47 14.08 -25.73
N ASP A 627 10.43 13.92 -24.92
CA ASP A 627 9.03 13.84 -25.34
C ASP A 627 8.68 12.65 -26.28
N GLU A 628 9.52 11.61 -26.35
CA GLU A 628 9.16 10.34 -26.99
C GLU A 628 7.90 9.74 -26.32
N PRO A 629 6.80 9.47 -27.05
CA PRO A 629 5.54 9.07 -26.45
C PRO A 629 5.61 7.70 -25.74
N ILE A 630 5.39 7.71 -24.42
CA ILE A 630 5.57 6.54 -23.53
C ILE A 630 4.65 5.38 -23.90
N GLU A 631 3.43 5.65 -24.36
CA GLU A 631 2.45 4.62 -24.71
C GLU A 631 2.94 3.68 -25.82
N THR A 632 3.85 4.14 -26.67
CA THR A 632 4.43 3.32 -27.76
C THR A 632 5.63 2.47 -27.31
N LEU A 633 6.13 2.74 -26.11
CA LEU A 633 7.34 2.16 -25.53
C LEU A 633 7.06 0.98 -24.62
N ILE A 634 5.85 0.88 -24.09
CA ILE A 634 5.42 -0.16 -23.17
C ILE A 634 4.54 -1.14 -23.94
N GLN A 635 4.91 -2.42 -23.92
CA GLN A 635 4.12 -3.49 -24.51
C GLN A 635 3.72 -4.47 -23.43
N ASP A 636 2.46 -4.32 -23.00
CA ASP A 636 1.85 -5.09 -21.92
C ASP A 636 0.51 -5.70 -22.41
N PRO A 637 0.45 -7.01 -22.70
CA PRO A 637 1.59 -7.92 -22.87
C PRO A 637 2.26 -7.77 -24.25
N TRP A 638 3.55 -8.06 -24.33
CA TRP A 638 4.26 -8.25 -25.61
C TRP A 638 4.07 -9.66 -26.16
N LYS A 639 4.08 -10.68 -25.29
CA LYS A 639 3.77 -12.08 -25.62
C LYS A 639 2.92 -12.70 -24.52
N VAL A 640 2.06 -13.63 -24.92
CA VAL A 640 1.32 -14.51 -24.02
C VAL A 640 1.66 -15.94 -24.42
N LEU A 641 2.09 -16.74 -23.46
CA LEU A 641 2.52 -18.13 -23.64
C LEU A 641 1.61 -19.00 -22.76
N GLU A 642 0.70 -19.73 -23.39
CA GLU A 642 -0.23 -20.63 -22.69
C GLU A 642 0.51 -21.80 -22.04
N CYS A 643 0.05 -22.20 -20.86
CA CYS A 643 0.59 -23.30 -20.09
C CYS A 643 -0.43 -24.44 -20.01
N GLU A 644 0.00 -25.66 -20.31
CA GLU A 644 -0.83 -26.84 -20.09
C GLU A 644 -0.94 -27.12 -18.57
N PRO A 645 -2.12 -27.48 -18.05
CA PRO A 645 -2.31 -27.80 -16.64
C PRO A 645 -1.33 -28.88 -16.15
N SER A 646 -0.54 -28.56 -15.13
CA SER A 646 0.55 -29.41 -14.66
C SER A 646 0.92 -29.10 -13.22
N GLN A 647 1.00 -30.14 -12.38
CA GLN A 647 1.46 -30.02 -10.99
C GLN A 647 2.98 -29.79 -10.88
N GLU A 648 3.73 -30.09 -11.95
CA GLU A 648 5.16 -29.80 -12.07
C GLU A 648 5.42 -28.35 -12.52
N GLY A 649 4.35 -27.57 -12.74
CA GLY A 649 4.41 -26.19 -13.23
C GLY A 649 4.51 -26.05 -14.74
N CYS A 650 4.82 -24.83 -15.16
CA CYS A 650 4.96 -24.41 -16.55
C CYS A 650 6.41 -24.03 -16.84
N LEU A 651 6.95 -24.53 -17.96
CA LEU A 651 8.26 -24.18 -18.48
C LEU A 651 8.10 -23.68 -19.92
N VAL A 652 8.50 -22.43 -20.17
CA VAL A 652 8.41 -21.82 -21.50
C VAL A 652 9.73 -21.15 -21.88
N GLU A 653 10.00 -21.11 -23.18
CA GLU A 653 11.16 -20.42 -23.73
C GLU A 653 10.72 -19.42 -24.80
N PHE A 654 11.38 -18.27 -24.85
CA PHE A 654 11.12 -17.29 -25.90
C PHE A 654 12.36 -16.49 -26.29
N GLU A 655 12.31 -15.91 -27.48
CA GLU A 655 13.36 -15.06 -28.03
C GLU A 655 12.76 -13.74 -28.53
N ASP A 656 13.46 -12.62 -28.34
CA ASP A 656 13.16 -11.37 -29.06
C ASP A 656 13.96 -11.29 -30.35
N GLN A 657 13.34 -11.71 -31.44
CA GLN A 657 13.96 -11.73 -32.77
C GLN A 657 14.30 -10.33 -33.30
N ASN A 658 13.63 -9.28 -32.78
CA ASN A 658 13.78 -7.90 -33.24
C ASN A 658 14.70 -7.08 -32.31
N PHE A 659 15.33 -7.71 -31.32
CA PHE A 659 16.21 -7.02 -30.36
C PHE A 659 17.36 -6.30 -31.06
N ASN A 660 18.03 -7.00 -31.99
CA ASN A 660 19.15 -6.43 -32.75
C ASN A 660 18.75 -5.23 -33.64
N ASP A 661 17.50 -5.20 -34.11
CA ASP A 661 16.99 -4.12 -34.96
C ASP A 661 16.60 -2.87 -34.14
N ALA A 662 16.38 -3.04 -32.83
CA ALA A 662 15.91 -1.97 -31.96
C ALA A 662 17.00 -0.92 -31.63
N ASN A 663 18.28 -1.30 -31.70
CA ASN A 663 19.46 -0.48 -31.39
C ASN A 663 19.30 0.41 -30.13
N ARG A 664 18.60 -0.10 -29.12
CA ARG A 664 18.33 0.56 -27.84
C ARG A 664 18.27 -0.44 -26.72
N GLU A 665 18.32 0.04 -25.49
CA GLU A 665 18.04 -0.78 -24.31
C GLU A 665 16.62 -1.32 -24.35
N ILE A 666 16.45 -2.58 -23.95
CA ILE A 666 15.14 -3.21 -23.76
C ILE A 666 15.10 -3.84 -22.37
N ILE A 667 13.98 -3.61 -21.69
CA ILE A 667 13.68 -4.15 -20.37
C ILE A 667 12.62 -5.24 -20.55
N TYR A 668 12.84 -6.40 -19.96
CA TYR A 668 11.90 -7.51 -19.96
C TYR A 668 11.57 -7.91 -18.54
N TYR A 669 10.31 -8.20 -18.27
CA TYR A 669 9.89 -8.95 -17.09
C TYR A 669 8.69 -9.81 -17.47
N VAL A 670 8.34 -10.77 -16.63
CA VAL A 670 7.23 -11.68 -16.87
C VAL A 670 6.22 -11.67 -15.73
N ARG A 671 4.96 -11.93 -16.06
CA ARG A 671 3.92 -12.31 -15.12
C ARG A 671 3.63 -13.80 -15.27
N ALA A 672 3.70 -14.55 -14.16
CA ALA A 672 3.12 -15.88 -14.11
C ALA A 672 1.69 -15.77 -13.61
N ILE A 673 0.73 -16.10 -14.47
CA ILE A 673 -0.70 -16.01 -14.15
C ILE A 673 -1.19 -17.39 -13.75
N GLN A 674 -1.76 -17.46 -12.56
CA GLN A 674 -2.36 -18.67 -12.02
C GLN A 674 -3.82 -18.81 -12.48
N GLU A 675 -4.33 -20.04 -12.45
CA GLU A 675 -5.76 -20.28 -12.65
C GLU A 675 -6.63 -19.43 -11.70
N PRO A 676 -7.84 -19.01 -12.13
CA PRO A 676 -8.70 -18.14 -11.35
C PRO A 676 -9.02 -18.69 -9.95
N SER A 677 -9.08 -17.79 -8.99
CA SER A 677 -9.48 -18.05 -7.61
C SER A 677 -10.22 -16.85 -7.03
N VAL A 678 -10.90 -17.02 -5.90
CA VAL A 678 -11.63 -15.91 -5.26
C VAL A 678 -10.67 -15.04 -4.45
N SER A 679 -10.84 -13.72 -4.53
CA SER A 679 -10.10 -12.73 -3.73
C SER A 679 -11.02 -11.63 -3.20
N ILE A 680 -10.68 -11.12 -2.01
CA ILE A 680 -11.34 -10.01 -1.34
C ILE A 680 -11.24 -8.76 -2.21
N ALA A 681 -12.38 -8.09 -2.39
CA ALA A 681 -12.49 -6.85 -3.15
C ALA A 681 -12.09 -6.96 -4.64
N ALA A 682 -11.94 -8.16 -5.21
CA ALA A 682 -11.57 -8.36 -6.60
C ALA A 682 -12.58 -7.80 -7.61
N ALA A 683 -13.87 -7.66 -7.23
CA ALA A 683 -14.87 -7.00 -8.06
C ALA A 683 -14.84 -5.47 -7.97
N ASN A 684 -13.99 -4.91 -7.11
CA ASN A 684 -13.90 -3.48 -6.80
C ASN A 684 -15.26 -2.83 -6.50
N LEU A 685 -15.73 -1.96 -7.39
CA LEU A 685 -17.02 -1.27 -7.29
C LEU A 685 -18.19 -2.09 -7.83
N ALA A 686 -17.94 -3.32 -8.30
CA ALA A 686 -18.90 -4.28 -8.85
C ALA A 686 -19.95 -3.60 -9.74
N CYS A 687 -19.46 -2.92 -10.78
CA CYS A 687 -20.33 -2.08 -11.58
C CYS A 687 -21.29 -2.88 -12.47
N GLU A 688 -22.57 -2.56 -12.37
CA GLU A 688 -23.59 -2.94 -13.34
C GLU A 688 -23.38 -2.11 -14.61
N VAL A 689 -23.16 -2.78 -15.73
CA VAL A 689 -22.93 -2.16 -17.04
C VAL A 689 -24.15 -2.25 -17.93
N ASP A 690 -24.34 -1.24 -18.79
CA ASP A 690 -25.36 -1.27 -19.85
C ASP A 690 -24.90 -2.08 -21.08
N GLN A 691 -25.72 -2.11 -22.14
CA GLN A 691 -25.42 -2.81 -23.39
C GLN A 691 -24.16 -2.30 -24.12
N SER A 692 -23.70 -1.08 -23.79
CA SER A 692 -22.49 -0.48 -24.34
C SER A 692 -21.26 -0.70 -23.46
N GLY A 693 -21.39 -1.41 -22.33
CA GLY A 693 -20.31 -1.62 -21.37
C GLY A 693 -20.10 -0.42 -20.44
N LYS A 694 -20.98 0.58 -20.45
CA LYS A 694 -20.87 1.74 -19.58
C LYS A 694 -21.42 1.42 -18.19
N CYS A 695 -20.65 1.79 -17.17
CA CYS A 695 -21.08 1.70 -15.77
C CYS A 695 -22.32 2.59 -15.51
N ILE A 696 -23.39 1.99 -14.98
CA ILE A 696 -24.64 2.71 -14.65
C ILE A 696 -24.98 2.67 -13.15
N LYS A 697 -24.44 1.71 -12.41
CA LYS A 697 -24.62 1.58 -10.95
C LYS A 697 -23.46 0.79 -10.35
N VAL A 698 -22.96 1.24 -9.21
CA VAL A 698 -21.91 0.54 -8.44
C VAL A 698 -22.51 -0.13 -7.22
N ASN A 699 -21.91 -1.24 -6.81
CA ASN A 699 -22.26 -1.98 -5.60
C ASN A 699 -20.99 -2.04 -4.73
N LEU A 700 -20.97 -1.30 -3.63
CA LEU A 700 -19.75 -1.13 -2.82
C LEU A 700 -19.53 -2.32 -1.89
N CYS A 701 -18.27 -2.64 -1.63
CA CYS A 701 -17.90 -3.56 -0.56
C CYS A 701 -18.04 -2.87 0.80
N GLY A 702 -18.65 -3.55 1.77
CA GLY A 702 -19.00 -2.95 3.06
C GLY A 702 -20.38 -2.28 3.07
N ASP A 703 -21.12 -2.28 1.96
CA ASP A 703 -22.51 -1.80 1.89
C ASP A 703 -23.50 -2.96 1.92
N VAL A 704 -24.44 -2.95 2.87
CA VAL A 704 -25.53 -3.95 2.99
C VAL A 704 -26.34 -4.06 1.69
N ASN A 705 -26.53 -2.95 0.97
CA ASN A 705 -27.26 -2.93 -0.30
C ASN A 705 -26.35 -3.10 -1.53
N GLY A 706 -25.03 -3.19 -1.33
CA GLY A 706 -24.02 -3.38 -2.36
C GLY A 706 -23.56 -4.83 -2.43
N GLN A 707 -22.25 -5.06 -2.25
CA GLN A 707 -21.64 -6.39 -2.21
C GLN A 707 -21.81 -7.10 -0.85
N GLY A 708 -22.43 -6.43 0.13
CA GLY A 708 -22.55 -6.90 1.51
C GLY A 708 -21.37 -6.46 2.38
N GLU A 709 -21.46 -6.78 3.68
CA GLU A 709 -20.48 -6.36 4.70
C GLU A 709 -19.43 -7.43 5.05
N GLY A 710 -19.55 -8.62 4.45
CA GLY A 710 -18.59 -9.72 4.60
C GLY A 710 -17.33 -9.52 3.76
N ASP A 711 -16.79 -10.61 3.20
CA ASP A 711 -15.49 -10.60 2.52
C ASP A 711 -15.49 -10.04 1.09
N CYS A 712 -16.66 -9.80 0.50
CA CYS A 712 -16.80 -9.26 -0.86
C CYS A 712 -15.94 -9.99 -1.91
N LEU A 713 -16.03 -11.33 -1.90
CA LEU A 713 -15.21 -12.19 -2.75
C LEU A 713 -15.66 -12.12 -4.22
N ALA A 714 -14.70 -12.07 -5.13
CA ALA A 714 -14.91 -12.27 -6.56
C ALA A 714 -13.71 -12.96 -7.21
N GLU A 715 -13.90 -13.52 -8.40
CA GLU A 715 -12.84 -14.19 -9.15
C GLU A 715 -11.74 -13.22 -9.57
N SER A 716 -10.49 -13.64 -9.38
CA SER A 716 -9.23 -12.96 -9.69
C SER A 716 -8.24 -13.98 -10.24
N GLU A 717 -7.32 -13.52 -11.09
CA GLU A 717 -6.18 -14.31 -11.55
C GLU A 717 -4.92 -13.85 -10.82
N GLU A 718 -4.65 -14.53 -9.70
CA GLU A 718 -3.45 -14.32 -8.88
C GLU A 718 -2.17 -14.50 -9.70
N ARG A 719 -1.16 -13.71 -9.37
CA ARG A 719 0.04 -13.60 -10.22
C ARG A 719 1.32 -13.29 -9.46
N ALA A 720 2.42 -13.66 -10.10
CA ALA A 720 3.77 -13.27 -9.68
C ALA A 720 4.45 -12.44 -10.76
N TRP A 721 5.20 -11.41 -10.37
CA TRP A 721 5.96 -10.52 -11.25
C TRP A 721 7.46 -10.70 -11.02
N SER A 722 8.18 -11.21 -12.01
CA SER A 722 9.66 -11.29 -11.93
C SER A 722 10.27 -9.91 -11.84
N SER A 723 11.39 -9.73 -11.14
CA SER A 723 12.21 -8.54 -11.35
C SER A 723 12.65 -8.41 -12.82
N PRO A 724 12.79 -7.19 -13.37
CA PRO A 724 13.20 -7.01 -14.75
C PRO A 724 14.65 -7.43 -15.03
N ILE A 725 14.88 -7.90 -16.27
CA ILE A 725 16.21 -8.03 -16.88
C ILE A 725 16.43 -6.85 -17.81
N PHE A 726 17.54 -6.13 -17.61
CA PHE A 726 17.90 -4.93 -18.35
C PHE A 726 18.99 -5.26 -19.39
N ILE A 727 18.65 -5.17 -20.69
CA ILE A 727 19.56 -5.56 -21.76
C ILE A 727 19.88 -4.36 -22.65
N LYS A 728 21.16 -3.98 -22.67
CA LYS A 728 21.68 -2.97 -23.60
C LYS A 728 22.21 -3.63 -24.86
N TYR A 729 21.82 -3.11 -26.02
CA TYR A 729 22.44 -3.51 -27.28
C TYR A 729 23.87 -2.98 -27.35
N SER A 730 24.83 -3.84 -27.68
CA SER A 730 26.23 -3.50 -27.92
C SER A 730 26.62 -3.89 -29.34
N GLY A 731 26.12 -3.17 -30.35
CA GLY A 731 26.64 -3.23 -31.71
C GLY A 731 27.81 -2.26 -31.90
N ASN A 732 28.77 -2.63 -32.75
CA ASN A 732 29.89 -1.75 -33.14
C ASN A 732 29.45 -0.45 -33.81
#